data_AF-A0AAF3FNL4-F1
#
_entry.id   AF-A0AAF3FNL4-F1
#
_cell.length_a   1.000
_cell.length_b   1.000
_cell.length_c   1.000
_cell.angle_alpha   90.00
_cell.angle_beta   90.00
_cell.angle_gamma   90.00
#
_symmetry.space_group_name_H-M   'P 1'
#
loop_
_entity.id
_entity.type
_entity.pdbx_description
1 polymer ?
#
loop_
_entity_poly.entity_id
_entity_poly.type
_entity_poly.pdbx_seq_one_letter_code
_entity_poly.pdbx_strand_id
1 'polypeptide(L)'
;MSRFLPAQRAQDAKPSIWVEFTTLAAETKAVNLGQGFPDFAMPTFVAKILEEITKHPERVDWHQYTRGYGHLRLVNILSKLYGDHFLREIDPQSEILVTIGAYLALYYTFIGWIDEGDEVLIIEPAYDCYSPQVTMAGGKPISIAMSLPKDATSAGQYKLDLQKLYDSCTSKTKMLVLNNPNNPTGKLFSKDELEGIAKFVQEKDLIVVADEVYEWHVYGGNEMIRFASLPGMYDRTITIGSAGKAFSVTGWKLGWAIGPKHLLEPLKTIHQNCVFTCPTPIQEAVAQAFEKEFELLKTQPEKSYLKTGLSSELIAKRDRLSKALTSAGFRPILPQAGYFMMADYTSLDGPYKNIPTNHPDPIDFHFVRWLCKEKKLATIPPSAFYSPEHKHENANLIRTCFFKKDETLDAAEKILKGDCRGNENWRESKENEEKRTMFQLAPITLKPEVRAQKAQHPDFEKLLVALIRNVAQEKEVVQIDLNNAKKLLNKLDAFMAYGLYASNKCYWPFVREFLPKTEAQLLKVEWQCTSDRALSMAWLKDALNRGSFHFQLLGFKQNKKLICRFYHPNAFFRNYGMLERVVDECERLSNVMFAFPSPSAANQVFVPAAIVVETTPVQTSRIIRKTKKRREREQSESEASIPAVTVPLTRNPLPTVMDQEYVLNDLLARQRQRTKLNGFVADEPKSGDSPRLLHKSEDIDEPHEQPLEILIRKNMSGVFGSFADQACGSYDSLFVDDPPRKNTEVSDTHPPVEDTKCEGEINLQSGEVLKLAMDVFRDQRENLQRCFQVFERFVVGRPAERLLILTDQNIYILSQSLTTDNQDTSQVQEMTSSSQVEYHSHCEAAMDAIDYIGLTDDFQSVLLFAKQGTNFKMHDEEHLSGDVVMMATGDKKLGKIIADAMCMAAEKGGRQGGAPLVYTDSTPYALIVRRFLDKELKQSEEILHTSLVFWRETSTLGTAVEISHQGYLMHRSLDVSWWRKPNDDWKQSYFLLQGRKLYVFTDMTCKIGERVINLSGGAVETQEVELKKHHTFVLQITFPDRPDEAPIQLQCTSRDEMTRWMHLLSIALSSQDDGEDAVSCALIITASSLVICQEGENVLRDDFMRSLLVLNLTDLLSGVRMATEHHTCLILESNEMREWFFFRSENELSRICKSLEKFVKIQNIENNVEENTRQLLLNQARRVPDLWHRTVFGTEHLEMLEEL
;
A
#
# COMPACT_ATOMS: atom_id res chain seq x y z
N MET A 1 6.43 32.92 12.02
CA MET A 1 6.54 31.44 12.18
C MET A 1 5.85 30.81 10.99
N SER A 2 6.31 29.65 10.51
CA SER A 2 5.58 28.90 9.47
C SER A 2 4.28 28.34 10.04
N ARG A 3 3.21 28.28 9.24
CA ARG A 3 1.98 27.55 9.58
C ARG A 3 2.12 26.03 9.37
N PHE A 4 3.14 25.60 8.61
CA PHE A 4 3.43 24.21 8.29
C PHE A 4 4.45 23.57 9.26
N LEU A 5 4.33 23.86 10.56
CA LEU A 5 5.12 23.18 11.60
C LEU A 5 4.24 22.09 12.24
N PRO A 6 4.71 20.83 12.34
CA PRO A 6 3.97 19.80 13.05
C PRO A 6 3.83 20.15 14.54
N ALA A 7 2.84 19.59 15.21
CA ALA A 7 2.60 19.84 16.63
C ALA A 7 3.86 19.56 17.48
N GLN A 8 4.14 20.40 18.49
CA GLN A 8 5.38 20.35 19.28
C GLN A 8 5.71 18.94 19.81
N ARG A 9 4.70 18.21 20.29
CA ARG A 9 4.82 16.81 20.78
C ARG A 9 5.26 15.77 19.72
N ALA A 10 5.35 16.16 18.46
CA ALA A 10 5.73 15.32 17.32
C ALA A 10 6.98 15.84 16.55
N GLN A 11 7.58 16.97 16.95
CA GLN A 11 8.71 17.58 16.23
C GLN A 11 10.02 16.77 16.38
N ASP A 12 10.24 16.09 17.50
CA ASP A 12 11.48 15.35 17.80
C ASP A 12 11.48 13.87 17.31
N ALA A 13 10.68 13.54 16.29
CA ALA A 13 10.47 12.19 15.79
C ALA A 13 11.70 11.57 15.08
N LYS A 14 12.68 11.11 15.85
CA LYS A 14 13.86 10.39 15.33
C LYS A 14 13.50 8.94 14.91
N PRO A 15 14.07 8.42 13.81
CA PRO A 15 13.87 7.02 13.41
C PRO A 15 14.23 6.04 14.54
N SER A 16 13.32 5.11 14.83
CA SER A 16 13.53 4.14 15.90
C SER A 16 14.66 3.15 15.58
N ILE A 17 15.37 2.70 16.62
CA ILE A 17 16.43 1.67 16.55
C ILE A 17 15.99 0.42 15.79
N TRP A 18 14.72 0.05 15.89
CA TRP A 18 14.16 -1.11 15.23
C TRP A 18 14.16 -0.99 13.70
N VAL A 19 14.06 0.24 13.16
CA VAL A 19 14.14 0.51 11.72
C VAL A 19 15.57 0.26 11.23
N GLU A 20 16.56 0.91 11.85
CA GLU A 20 17.98 0.79 11.44
C GLU A 20 18.43 -0.68 11.40
N PHE A 21 18.26 -1.40 12.51
CA PHE A 21 18.79 -2.76 12.64
C PHE A 21 17.92 -3.83 11.95
N THR A 22 16.64 -3.55 11.66
CA THR A 22 15.83 -4.42 10.79
C THR A 22 16.26 -4.29 9.33
N THR A 23 16.35 -3.05 8.82
CA THR A 23 16.80 -2.79 7.45
C THR A 23 18.20 -3.35 7.23
N LEU A 24 19.13 -3.11 8.17
CA LEU A 24 20.48 -3.64 8.08
C LEU A 24 20.52 -5.18 8.07
N ALA A 25 19.68 -5.85 8.86
CA ALA A 25 19.59 -7.32 8.85
C ALA A 25 19.09 -7.86 7.49
N ALA A 26 18.11 -7.18 6.88
CA ALA A 26 17.57 -7.53 5.57
C ALA A 26 18.58 -7.30 4.44
N GLU A 27 19.19 -6.11 4.36
CA GLU A 27 20.25 -5.75 3.40
C GLU A 27 21.41 -6.75 3.43
N THR A 28 21.89 -7.04 4.64
CA THR A 28 23.06 -7.90 4.83
C THR A 28 22.76 -9.38 4.68
N LYS A 29 21.48 -9.78 4.68
CA LYS A 29 20.96 -11.16 4.77
C LYS A 29 21.52 -11.89 5.99
N ALA A 30 21.50 -11.22 7.14
CA ALA A 30 21.98 -11.76 8.41
C ALA A 30 20.95 -12.66 9.09
N VAL A 31 21.43 -13.65 9.85
CA VAL A 31 20.63 -14.43 10.79
C VAL A 31 20.16 -13.50 11.92
N ASN A 32 18.85 -13.38 12.11
CA ASN A 32 18.28 -12.33 12.96
C ASN A 32 17.95 -12.83 14.38
N LEU A 33 18.90 -12.61 15.30
CA LEU A 33 18.70 -12.73 16.74
C LEU A 33 18.38 -11.37 17.41
N GLY A 34 18.14 -10.30 16.65
CA GLY A 34 17.85 -8.97 17.18
C GLY A 34 16.37 -8.74 17.47
N GLN A 35 15.50 -9.16 16.54
CA GLN A 35 14.05 -8.91 16.60
C GLN A 35 13.32 -9.76 17.64
N GLY A 36 12.52 -9.10 18.49
CA GLY A 36 11.76 -9.67 19.60
C GLY A 36 10.41 -10.30 19.22
N PHE A 37 10.42 -11.24 18.26
CA PHE A 37 9.25 -12.06 17.93
C PHE A 37 9.64 -13.50 17.51
N PRO A 38 8.76 -14.51 17.71
CA PRO A 38 8.89 -15.87 17.19
C PRO A 38 8.97 -15.93 15.65
N ASP A 39 9.95 -16.66 15.09
CA ASP A 39 10.03 -16.95 13.65
C ASP A 39 9.57 -18.38 13.28
N PHE A 40 8.68 -18.93 14.11
CA PHE A 40 8.01 -20.23 13.97
C PHE A 40 6.48 -20.07 14.09
N ALA A 41 5.73 -21.14 13.80
CA ALA A 41 4.28 -21.12 13.82
C ALA A 41 3.70 -20.90 15.22
N MET A 42 2.56 -20.20 15.29
CA MET A 42 1.78 -20.02 16.52
C MET A 42 1.30 -21.36 17.13
N PRO A 43 1.04 -21.43 18.45
CA PRO A 43 0.61 -22.66 19.10
C PRO A 43 -0.67 -23.24 18.48
N THR A 44 -0.66 -24.52 18.13
CA THR A 44 -1.73 -25.16 17.33
C THR A 44 -3.12 -25.07 17.97
N PHE A 45 -3.22 -25.00 19.30
CA PHE A 45 -4.52 -24.83 19.96
C PHE A 45 -5.09 -23.42 19.75
N VAL A 46 -4.25 -22.38 19.73
CA VAL A 46 -4.64 -20.99 19.46
C VAL A 46 -5.00 -20.84 17.98
N ALA A 47 -4.29 -21.54 17.09
CA ALA A 47 -4.61 -21.57 15.66
C ALA A 47 -6.00 -22.16 15.42
N LYS A 48 -6.28 -23.33 16.01
CA LYS A 48 -7.60 -23.99 15.92
C LYS A 48 -8.74 -23.16 16.52
N ILE A 49 -8.48 -22.38 17.57
CA ILE A 49 -9.47 -21.46 18.15
C ILE A 49 -9.83 -20.35 17.14
N LEU A 50 -8.84 -19.72 16.51
CA LEU A 50 -9.13 -18.70 15.48
C LEU A 50 -9.79 -19.33 14.24
N GLU A 51 -9.32 -20.51 13.81
CA GLU A 51 -9.92 -21.31 12.74
C GLU A 51 -11.42 -21.55 12.98
N GLU A 52 -11.79 -21.99 14.18
CA GLU A 52 -13.19 -22.23 14.56
C GLU A 52 -14.02 -20.93 14.59
N ILE A 53 -13.47 -19.84 15.10
CA ILE A 53 -14.12 -18.52 15.06
C ILE A 53 -14.37 -18.08 13.60
N THR A 54 -13.44 -18.35 12.68
CA THR A 54 -13.62 -18.07 11.25
C THR A 54 -14.55 -19.03 10.51
N LYS A 55 -14.80 -20.25 11.02
CA LYS A 55 -15.86 -21.14 10.51
C LYS A 55 -17.26 -20.70 10.89
N HIS A 56 -17.39 -19.73 11.80
CA HIS A 56 -18.66 -19.16 12.21
C HIS A 56 -18.84 -17.67 11.83
N PRO A 57 -18.78 -17.22 10.55
CA PRO A 57 -18.97 -15.80 10.19
C PRO A 57 -20.35 -15.24 10.53
N GLU A 58 -21.36 -16.11 10.53
CA GLU A 58 -22.70 -15.91 11.10
C GLU A 58 -22.76 -15.34 12.54
N ARG A 59 -21.68 -15.48 13.31
CA ARG A 59 -21.67 -15.36 14.76
C ARG A 59 -21.26 -13.94 15.06
N VAL A 60 -22.17 -13.03 14.73
CA VAL A 60 -21.82 -11.64 14.46
C VAL A 60 -21.32 -10.90 15.72
N ASP A 61 -21.63 -11.41 16.91
CA ASP A 61 -21.02 -11.02 18.19
C ASP A 61 -19.50 -11.28 18.27
N TRP A 62 -18.95 -12.14 17.42
CA TRP A 62 -17.50 -12.36 17.25
C TRP A 62 -16.87 -11.51 16.15
N HIS A 63 -17.64 -11.06 15.14
CA HIS A 63 -17.10 -10.47 13.90
C HIS A 63 -17.36 -8.97 13.72
N GLN A 64 -18.29 -8.38 14.45
CA GLN A 64 -18.60 -6.94 14.40
C GLN A 64 -18.14 -6.22 15.67
N TYR A 65 -18.38 -4.92 15.77
CA TYR A 65 -18.05 -4.12 16.96
C TYR A 65 -18.59 -4.76 18.25
N THR A 66 -17.72 -4.82 19.25
CA THR A 66 -18.06 -5.21 20.62
C THR A 66 -17.98 -4.01 21.56
N ARG A 67 -18.15 -4.25 22.87
CA ARG A 67 -17.93 -3.25 23.91
C ARG A 67 -16.54 -2.60 23.77
N GLY A 68 -16.50 -1.28 23.65
CA GLY A 68 -15.28 -0.50 23.36
C GLY A 68 -14.07 -0.86 24.22
N TYR A 69 -14.25 -0.86 25.55
CA TYR A 69 -13.19 -1.18 26.51
C TYR A 69 -12.84 -2.67 26.64
N GLY A 70 -13.43 -3.55 25.81
CA GLY A 70 -13.07 -4.96 25.70
C GLY A 70 -14.26 -5.92 25.57
N HIS A 71 -14.09 -6.95 24.74
CA HIS A 71 -15.05 -8.03 24.50
C HIS A 71 -15.43 -8.70 25.83
N LEU A 72 -16.72 -8.92 26.06
CA LEU A 72 -17.23 -9.40 27.35
C LEU A 72 -16.59 -10.73 27.79
N ARG A 73 -16.41 -11.69 26.86
CA ARG A 73 -15.75 -12.97 27.17
C ARG A 73 -14.30 -12.75 27.63
N LEU A 74 -13.58 -11.84 26.97
CA LEU A 74 -12.17 -11.55 27.27
C LEU A 74 -12.02 -10.87 28.63
N VAL A 75 -12.76 -9.79 28.89
CA VAL A 75 -12.65 -9.10 30.19
C VAL A 75 -13.11 -10.01 31.35
N ASN A 76 -14.10 -10.88 31.14
CA ASN A 76 -14.55 -11.82 32.15
C ASN A 76 -13.52 -12.92 32.48
N ILE A 77 -12.73 -13.40 31.52
CA ILE A 77 -11.65 -14.37 31.82
C ILE A 77 -10.40 -13.68 32.38
N LEU A 78 -10.06 -12.47 31.92
CA LEU A 78 -8.99 -11.66 32.50
C LEU A 78 -9.29 -11.32 33.97
N SER A 79 -10.54 -10.93 34.30
CA SER A 79 -11.00 -10.69 35.67
C SER A 79 -10.74 -11.90 36.59
N LYS A 80 -11.11 -13.11 36.15
CA LYS A 80 -10.87 -14.36 36.91
C LYS A 80 -9.38 -14.69 37.05
N LEU A 81 -8.63 -14.61 35.94
CA LEU A 81 -7.21 -14.97 35.88
C LEU A 81 -6.34 -14.04 36.74
N TYR A 82 -6.53 -12.73 36.60
CA TYR A 82 -5.78 -11.76 37.40
C TYR A 82 -6.35 -11.60 38.81
N GLY A 83 -7.64 -11.90 39.05
CA GLY A 83 -8.21 -11.96 40.40
C GLY A 83 -7.57 -13.05 41.27
N ASP A 84 -7.38 -14.26 40.72
CA ASP A 84 -6.62 -15.33 41.39
C ASP A 84 -5.15 -14.91 41.66
N HIS A 85 -4.56 -14.07 40.80
CA HIS A 85 -3.16 -13.64 40.92
C HIS A 85 -2.95 -12.40 41.81
N PHE A 86 -3.94 -11.54 41.93
CA PHE A 86 -3.94 -10.36 42.81
C PHE A 86 -4.64 -10.64 44.16
N LEU A 87 -5.18 -11.86 44.34
CA LEU A 87 -5.88 -12.32 45.54
C LEU A 87 -7.09 -11.43 45.93
N ARG A 88 -7.78 -10.88 44.92
CA ARG A 88 -8.97 -10.03 45.07
C ARG A 88 -9.93 -10.19 43.89
N GLU A 89 -11.16 -9.74 44.07
CA GLU A 89 -12.08 -9.55 42.94
C GLU A 89 -11.63 -8.36 42.08
N ILE A 90 -11.92 -8.47 40.77
CA ILE A 90 -11.58 -7.48 39.73
C ILE A 90 -12.84 -7.29 38.87
N ASP A 91 -13.41 -6.10 38.83
CA ASP A 91 -14.58 -5.81 37.99
C ASP A 91 -14.20 -5.80 36.50
N PRO A 92 -14.69 -6.74 35.66
CA PRO A 92 -14.41 -6.76 34.22
C PRO A 92 -14.93 -5.53 33.47
N GLN A 93 -15.82 -4.73 34.06
CA GLN A 93 -16.32 -3.50 33.44
C GLN A 93 -15.42 -2.29 33.75
N SER A 94 -15.18 -2.01 35.04
CA SER A 94 -14.47 -0.80 35.47
C SER A 94 -12.97 -0.99 35.71
N GLU A 95 -12.50 -2.18 36.06
CA GLU A 95 -11.10 -2.45 36.43
C GLU A 95 -10.26 -3.14 35.33
N ILE A 96 -10.81 -3.26 34.10
CA ILE A 96 -10.10 -3.75 32.91
C ILE A 96 -10.36 -2.84 31.70
N LEU A 97 -9.33 -2.66 30.86
CA LEU A 97 -9.38 -2.08 29.53
C LEU A 97 -8.56 -2.93 28.55
N VAL A 98 -9.17 -3.41 27.46
CA VAL A 98 -8.47 -4.07 26.34
C VAL A 98 -7.95 -3.02 25.34
N THR A 99 -6.77 -3.26 24.75
CA THR A 99 -6.02 -2.30 23.92
C THR A 99 -5.34 -2.99 22.73
N ILE A 100 -4.87 -2.19 21.74
CA ILE A 100 -4.11 -2.66 20.57
C ILE A 100 -2.64 -2.99 20.95
N GLY A 101 -2.51 -3.97 21.84
CA GLY A 101 -1.26 -4.38 22.47
C GLY A 101 -0.88 -3.50 23.64
N ALA A 102 -0.01 -4.03 24.51
CA ALA A 102 0.59 -3.30 25.62
C ALA A 102 1.18 -1.92 25.21
N TYR A 103 1.62 -1.78 23.96
CA TYR A 103 2.16 -0.54 23.41
C TYR A 103 1.15 0.63 23.40
N LEU A 104 -0.17 0.36 23.24
CA LEU A 104 -1.20 1.38 23.43
C LEU A 104 -1.71 1.45 24.87
N ALA A 105 -1.67 0.37 25.67
CA ALA A 105 -1.92 0.48 27.11
C ALA A 105 -0.92 1.44 27.79
N LEU A 106 0.37 1.35 27.42
CA LEU A 106 1.42 2.30 27.83
C LEU A 106 1.10 3.72 27.35
N TYR A 107 0.81 3.90 26.06
CA TYR A 107 0.48 5.21 25.49
C TYR A 107 -0.72 5.88 26.17
N TYR A 108 -1.82 5.15 26.38
CA TYR A 108 -2.99 5.65 27.11
C TYR A 108 -2.69 5.92 28.58
N THR A 109 -1.77 5.16 29.19
CA THR A 109 -1.34 5.41 30.56
C THR A 109 -0.61 6.75 30.67
N PHE A 110 0.35 7.02 29.77
CA PHE A 110 1.08 8.29 29.80
C PHE A 110 0.20 9.47 29.38
N ILE A 111 -0.47 9.39 28.22
CA ILE A 111 -1.35 10.48 27.72
C ILE A 111 -2.56 10.74 28.64
N GLY A 112 -3.04 9.72 29.37
CA GLY A 112 -4.16 9.86 30.31
C GLY A 112 -3.78 10.42 31.69
N TRP A 113 -2.49 10.49 32.05
CA TRP A 113 -2.05 10.85 33.40
C TRP A 113 -0.91 11.86 33.49
N ILE A 114 -0.20 12.16 32.41
CA ILE A 114 0.98 13.03 32.43
C ILE A 114 0.61 14.39 31.84
N ASP A 115 0.92 15.45 32.60
CA ASP A 115 0.80 16.84 32.21
C ASP A 115 2.19 17.45 31.92
N GLU A 116 2.22 18.64 31.31
CA GLU A 116 3.46 19.34 30.94
C GLU A 116 4.38 19.60 32.15
N GLY A 117 5.54 18.95 32.14
CA GLY A 117 6.57 19.07 33.16
C GLY A 117 6.39 18.20 34.41
N ASP A 118 5.47 17.22 34.40
CA ASP A 118 5.49 16.09 35.34
C ASP A 118 6.74 15.21 35.14
N GLU A 119 7.15 14.48 36.18
CA GLU A 119 8.31 13.58 36.13
C GLU A 119 7.92 12.10 36.27
N VAL A 120 8.53 11.26 35.43
CA VAL A 120 8.28 9.81 35.39
C VAL A 120 9.59 9.06 35.60
N LEU A 121 9.70 8.28 36.68
CA LEU A 121 10.87 7.45 36.96
C LEU A 121 10.88 6.23 36.03
N ILE A 122 11.99 6.01 35.33
CA ILE A 122 12.17 4.89 34.39
C ILE A 122 13.40 4.08 34.82
N ILE A 123 13.19 2.80 35.14
CA ILE A 123 14.28 1.89 35.54
C ILE A 123 14.99 1.37 34.28
N GLU A 124 16.28 1.66 34.14
CA GLU A 124 17.09 1.26 32.97
C GLU A 124 17.97 0.02 33.26
N PRO A 125 18.23 -0.87 32.28
CA PRO A 125 17.75 -0.87 30.90
C PRO A 125 16.23 -0.93 30.74
N ALA A 126 15.69 -0.03 29.94
CA ALA A 126 14.26 0.20 29.77
C ALA A 126 13.81 -0.13 28.34
N TYR A 127 12.55 -0.54 28.14
CA TYR A 127 12.01 -0.71 26.80
C TYR A 127 11.88 0.67 26.11
N ASP A 128 12.28 0.74 24.84
CA ASP A 128 12.61 1.99 24.15
C ASP A 128 11.45 2.96 23.94
N CYS A 129 10.21 2.53 24.13
CA CYS A 129 9.02 3.38 23.96
C CYS A 129 8.66 4.23 25.19
N TYR A 130 9.15 3.90 26.39
CA TYR A 130 8.72 4.60 27.62
C TYR A 130 9.09 6.09 27.58
N SER A 131 10.36 6.43 27.39
CA SER A 131 10.82 7.82 27.40
C SER A 131 10.21 8.66 26.26
N PRO A 132 10.10 8.17 25.00
CA PRO A 132 9.37 8.88 23.95
C PRO A 132 7.88 9.09 24.26
N GLN A 133 7.16 8.10 24.78
CA GLN A 133 5.72 8.27 25.09
C GLN A 133 5.48 9.22 26.27
N VAL A 134 6.34 9.19 27.30
CA VAL A 134 6.34 10.19 28.39
C VAL A 134 6.58 11.60 27.83
N THR A 135 7.57 11.76 26.95
CA THR A 135 7.89 13.06 26.33
C THR A 135 6.75 13.57 25.43
N MET A 136 6.10 12.67 24.69
CA MET A 136 4.94 13.00 23.83
C MET A 136 3.70 13.44 24.65
N ALA A 137 3.63 13.08 25.92
CA ALA A 137 2.63 13.56 26.87
C ALA A 137 3.01 14.88 27.58
N GLY A 138 4.17 15.47 27.27
CA GLY A 138 4.69 16.66 27.97
C GLY A 138 5.48 16.33 29.26
N GLY A 139 5.59 15.06 29.63
CA GLY A 139 6.33 14.61 30.79
C GLY A 139 7.84 14.55 30.56
N LYS A 140 8.59 14.66 31.64
CA LYS A 140 10.04 14.51 31.68
C LYS A 140 10.41 13.09 32.17
N PRO A 141 11.01 12.23 31.33
CA PRO A 141 11.54 10.95 31.78
C PRO A 141 12.77 11.15 32.67
N ILE A 142 12.78 10.47 33.83
CA ILE A 142 13.86 10.49 34.82
C ILE A 142 14.44 9.08 34.92
N SER A 143 15.60 8.88 34.30
CA SER A 143 16.20 7.56 34.13
C SER A 143 17.03 7.12 35.34
N ILE A 144 16.85 5.86 35.76
CA ILE A 144 17.51 5.25 36.92
C ILE A 144 18.17 3.94 36.49
N ALA A 145 19.47 3.98 36.17
CA ALA A 145 20.21 2.80 35.73
C ALA A 145 20.47 1.78 36.86
N MET A 146 20.06 0.53 36.61
CA MET A 146 20.46 -0.64 37.40
C MET A 146 21.95 -0.93 37.20
N SER A 147 22.66 -1.13 38.30
CA SER A 147 24.07 -1.53 38.28
C SER A 147 24.23 -3.02 37.91
N LEU A 148 25.30 -3.36 37.17
CA LEU A 148 25.67 -4.73 36.84
C LEU A 148 27.15 -5.01 37.20
N PRO A 149 27.46 -6.09 37.95
CA PRO A 149 28.83 -6.55 38.16
C PRO A 149 29.55 -6.97 36.86
N LYS A 150 30.85 -6.64 36.71
CA LYS A 150 31.65 -6.93 35.49
C LYS A 150 31.92 -8.42 35.24
N ASP A 151 31.59 -9.24 36.24
CA ASP A 151 31.68 -10.69 36.33
C ASP A 151 30.30 -11.36 36.42
N ALA A 152 29.21 -10.61 36.19
CA ALA A 152 27.85 -11.15 36.24
C ALA A 152 27.61 -12.27 35.22
N THR A 153 27.00 -13.35 35.68
CA THR A 153 26.61 -14.52 34.89
C THR A 153 25.09 -14.74 34.84
N SER A 154 24.30 -13.97 35.58
CA SER A 154 22.84 -14.00 35.54
C SER A 154 22.21 -12.61 35.64
N ALA A 155 21.07 -12.43 34.98
CA ALA A 155 20.32 -11.18 35.00
C ALA A 155 19.78 -10.80 36.39
N GLY A 156 19.68 -11.76 37.33
CA GLY A 156 19.37 -11.48 38.73
C GLY A 156 20.44 -10.65 39.46
N GLN A 157 21.62 -10.49 38.86
CA GLN A 157 22.70 -9.64 39.38
C GLN A 157 22.61 -8.17 38.94
N TYR A 158 21.68 -7.81 38.06
CA TYR A 158 21.29 -6.40 37.88
C TYR A 158 20.62 -5.92 39.17
N LYS A 159 21.17 -4.87 39.80
CA LYS A 159 20.66 -4.29 41.05
C LYS A 159 20.18 -2.87 40.85
N LEU A 160 18.90 -2.64 41.20
CA LEU A 160 18.35 -1.31 41.37
C LEU A 160 18.85 -0.72 42.70
N ASP A 161 19.33 0.52 42.65
CA ASP A 161 19.66 1.29 43.84
C ASP A 161 18.42 2.08 44.27
N LEU A 162 17.79 1.64 45.37
CA LEU A 162 16.58 2.29 45.89
C LEU A 162 16.87 3.73 46.36
N GLN A 163 18.09 4.05 46.82
CA GLN A 163 18.41 5.41 47.27
C GLN A 163 18.35 6.39 46.09
N LYS A 164 18.78 5.98 44.89
CA LYS A 164 18.63 6.79 43.67
C LYS A 164 17.15 7.09 43.33
N LEU A 165 16.21 6.22 43.68
CA LEU A 165 14.78 6.52 43.55
C LEU A 165 14.35 7.64 44.51
N TYR A 166 14.78 7.59 45.78
CA TYR A 166 14.49 8.65 46.76
C TYR A 166 15.14 9.98 46.38
N ASP A 167 16.39 9.96 45.91
CA ASP A 167 17.18 11.14 45.52
C ASP A 167 16.65 11.81 44.24
N SER A 168 16.13 11.02 43.29
CA SER A 168 15.59 11.52 42.02
C SER A 168 14.10 11.87 42.06
N CYS A 169 13.42 11.58 43.17
CA CYS A 169 11.99 11.81 43.32
C CYS A 169 11.68 13.19 43.91
N THR A 170 11.15 14.07 43.06
CA THR A 170 10.76 15.45 43.38
C THR A 170 9.24 15.56 43.61
N SER A 171 8.75 16.76 43.95
CA SER A 171 7.31 17.05 44.02
C SER A 171 6.60 17.09 42.65
N LYS A 172 7.33 16.87 41.54
CA LYS A 172 6.78 16.68 40.19
C LYS A 172 6.69 15.20 39.81
N THR A 173 7.29 14.30 40.58
CA THR A 173 7.27 12.87 40.26
C THR A 173 5.86 12.32 40.45
N LYS A 174 5.28 11.79 39.37
CA LYS A 174 3.88 11.31 39.32
C LYS A 174 3.79 9.81 39.09
N MET A 175 4.78 9.23 38.40
CA MET A 175 4.81 7.82 38.02
C MET A 175 6.18 7.16 38.19
N LEU A 176 6.17 5.84 38.38
CA LEU A 176 7.31 4.94 38.18
C LEU A 176 6.94 3.84 37.18
N VAL A 177 7.80 3.60 36.18
CA VAL A 177 7.65 2.52 35.21
C VAL A 177 8.51 1.32 35.64
N LEU A 178 7.84 0.20 35.90
CA LEU A 178 8.46 -1.07 36.28
C LEU A 178 8.19 -2.10 35.18
N ASN A 179 9.25 -2.62 34.56
CA ASN A 179 9.14 -3.72 33.60
C ASN A 179 9.67 -5.02 34.21
N ASN A 180 8.76 -5.96 34.50
CA ASN A 180 9.05 -7.20 35.20
C ASN A 180 8.24 -8.37 34.60
N PRO A 181 8.87 -9.39 33.97
CA PRO A 181 10.28 -9.51 33.64
C PRO A 181 10.79 -8.43 32.68
N ASN A 182 12.03 -7.99 32.88
CA ASN A 182 12.61 -6.88 32.14
C ASN A 182 13.09 -7.26 30.73
N ASN A 183 12.72 -6.45 29.73
CA ASN A 183 13.37 -6.33 28.42
C ASN A 183 14.18 -5.02 28.42
N PRO A 184 15.49 -5.04 28.11
CA PRO A 184 16.27 -6.10 27.46
C PRO A 184 16.92 -7.18 28.33
N THR A 185 16.98 -7.04 29.67
CA THR A 185 17.95 -7.81 30.48
C THR A 185 17.58 -9.28 30.73
N GLY A 186 16.29 -9.60 30.76
CA GLY A 186 15.77 -10.87 31.28
C GLY A 186 15.88 -11.03 32.79
N LYS A 187 16.03 -9.93 33.53
CA LYS A 187 15.90 -9.88 35.00
C LYS A 187 14.44 -10.19 35.37
N LEU A 188 14.28 -11.06 36.35
CA LEU A 188 13.07 -11.14 37.17
C LEU A 188 13.40 -10.40 38.49
N PHE A 189 12.58 -9.42 38.87
CA PHE A 189 12.77 -8.74 40.14
C PHE A 189 12.42 -9.69 41.30
N SER A 190 13.28 -9.73 42.31
CA SER A 190 13.05 -10.53 43.51
C SER A 190 12.00 -9.88 44.42
N LYS A 191 11.41 -10.69 45.32
CA LYS A 191 10.39 -10.19 46.27
C LYS A 191 10.89 -8.98 47.05
N ASP A 192 12.08 -9.06 47.62
CA ASP A 192 12.70 -8.01 48.44
C ASP A 192 12.90 -6.70 47.64
N GLU A 193 13.24 -6.80 46.36
CA GLU A 193 13.34 -5.62 45.47
C GLU A 193 11.97 -5.02 45.18
N LEU A 194 10.96 -5.84 44.91
CA LEU A 194 9.59 -5.38 44.64
C LEU A 194 8.94 -4.78 45.90
N GLU A 195 9.15 -5.36 47.08
CA GLU A 195 8.70 -4.79 48.37
C GLU A 195 9.45 -3.48 48.70
N GLY A 196 10.73 -3.37 48.33
CA GLY A 196 11.49 -2.13 48.41
C GLY A 196 10.96 -1.01 47.51
N ILE A 197 10.58 -1.34 46.26
CA ILE A 197 9.91 -0.41 45.33
C ILE A 197 8.51 -0.06 45.85
N ALA A 198 7.74 -1.04 46.33
CA ALA A 198 6.39 -0.86 46.88
C ALA A 198 6.38 0.13 48.05
N LYS A 199 7.33 -0.02 48.98
CA LYS A 199 7.53 0.93 50.08
C LYS A 199 7.84 2.33 49.55
N PHE A 200 8.77 2.47 48.61
CA PHE A 200 9.14 3.76 48.02
C PHE A 200 7.93 4.47 47.36
N VAL A 201 7.14 3.77 46.55
CA VAL A 201 5.97 4.37 45.87
C VAL A 201 4.81 4.66 46.82
N GLN A 202 4.72 3.98 47.97
CA GLN A 202 3.80 4.35 49.06
C GLN A 202 4.27 5.62 49.79
N GLU A 203 5.54 5.71 50.17
CA GLU A 203 6.11 6.89 50.88
C GLU A 203 6.12 8.16 50.01
N LYS A 204 6.10 8.02 48.69
CA LYS A 204 6.08 9.11 47.71
C LYS A 204 4.73 9.32 47.00
N ASP A 205 3.73 8.51 47.35
CA ASP A 205 2.38 8.47 46.75
C ASP A 205 2.34 8.44 45.20
N LEU A 206 3.19 7.61 44.59
CA LEU A 206 3.30 7.49 43.12
C LEU A 206 2.33 6.46 42.54
N ILE A 207 1.96 6.66 41.26
CA ILE A 207 1.32 5.62 40.43
C ILE A 207 2.42 4.72 39.84
N VAL A 208 2.18 3.41 39.74
CA VAL A 208 3.09 2.47 39.08
C VAL A 208 2.52 1.94 37.78
N VAL A 209 3.31 2.03 36.72
CA VAL A 209 3.04 1.40 35.42
C VAL A 209 3.83 0.09 35.39
N ALA A 210 3.14 -1.03 35.62
CA ALA A 210 3.74 -2.35 35.65
C ALA A 210 3.60 -3.02 34.28
N ASP A 211 4.65 -2.91 33.45
CA ASP A 211 4.75 -3.64 32.17
C ASP A 211 5.18 -5.08 32.46
N GLU A 212 4.19 -5.99 32.50
CA GLU A 212 4.35 -7.39 32.89
C GLU A 212 4.11 -8.35 31.72
N VAL A 213 4.27 -7.88 30.47
CA VAL A 213 3.99 -8.69 29.25
C VAL A 213 4.77 -10.00 29.14
N TYR A 214 5.84 -10.16 29.93
CA TYR A 214 6.65 -11.38 30.00
C TYR A 214 6.33 -12.29 31.20
N GLU A 215 5.26 -12.03 31.96
CA GLU A 215 4.82 -12.77 33.17
C GLU A 215 4.83 -14.30 33.02
N TRP A 216 4.51 -14.83 31.82
CA TRP A 216 4.46 -16.28 31.53
C TRP A 216 5.81 -16.87 31.08
N HIS A 217 6.85 -16.05 30.91
CA HIS A 217 8.15 -16.46 30.37
C HIS A 217 9.20 -16.71 31.47
N VAL A 218 8.79 -17.23 32.63
CA VAL A 218 9.68 -17.41 33.80
C VAL A 218 10.30 -18.81 33.83
N TYR A 219 11.57 -18.92 34.24
CA TYR A 219 12.36 -20.14 34.15
C TYR A 219 12.77 -20.71 35.50
N GLY A 220 13.12 -22.00 35.54
CA GLY A 220 13.87 -22.61 36.63
C GLY A 220 13.17 -22.67 37.99
N GLY A 221 11.83 -22.58 38.03
CA GLY A 221 11.06 -22.58 39.28
C GLY A 221 11.03 -21.24 40.02
N ASN A 222 11.50 -20.15 39.41
CA ASN A 222 11.25 -18.81 39.94
C ASN A 222 9.75 -18.46 39.83
N GLU A 223 9.23 -17.63 40.74
CA GLU A 223 7.83 -17.21 40.77
C GLU A 223 7.64 -15.80 40.20
N MET A 224 6.61 -15.60 39.36
CA MET A 224 6.23 -14.27 38.88
C MET A 224 5.41 -13.54 39.95
N ILE A 225 6.08 -12.68 40.73
CA ILE A 225 5.40 -11.73 41.61
C ILE A 225 4.96 -10.53 40.77
N ARG A 226 3.65 -10.39 40.59
CA ARG A 226 3.03 -9.25 39.92
C ARG A 226 2.92 -8.09 40.88
N PHE A 227 3.35 -6.90 40.49
CA PHE A 227 3.54 -5.79 41.43
C PHE A 227 2.24 -5.40 42.15
N ALA A 228 1.11 -5.43 41.45
CA ALA A 228 -0.21 -5.13 42.02
C ALA A 228 -0.71 -6.11 43.11
N SER A 229 -0.12 -7.31 43.25
CA SER A 229 -0.51 -8.26 44.32
C SER A 229 0.21 -8.00 45.65
N LEU A 230 1.18 -7.08 45.70
CA LEU A 230 1.82 -6.69 46.96
C LEU A 230 0.88 -5.83 47.84
N PRO A 231 1.03 -5.87 49.18
CA PRO A 231 0.13 -5.18 50.10
C PRO A 231 -0.01 -3.67 49.82
N GLY A 232 -1.21 -3.26 49.41
CA GLY A 232 -1.53 -1.87 49.09
C GLY A 232 -0.91 -1.34 47.78
N MET A 233 -0.49 -2.22 46.86
CA MET A 233 -0.03 -1.80 45.52
C MET A 233 -1.16 -1.69 44.51
N TYR A 234 -2.18 -2.56 44.55
CA TYR A 234 -3.26 -2.58 43.55
C TYR A 234 -3.86 -1.19 43.32
N ASP A 235 -4.25 -0.50 44.40
CA ASP A 235 -4.97 0.78 44.30
C ASP A 235 -4.11 1.95 43.76
N ARG A 236 -2.82 1.70 43.45
CA ARG A 236 -1.90 2.64 42.78
C ARG A 236 -1.18 2.05 41.56
N THR A 237 -1.57 0.87 41.06
CA THR A 237 -0.87 0.17 39.96
C THR A 237 -1.75 -0.02 38.74
N ILE A 238 -1.20 0.27 37.55
CA ILE A 238 -1.74 -0.11 36.25
C ILE A 238 -0.86 -1.24 35.71
N THR A 239 -1.39 -2.47 35.74
CA THR A 239 -0.69 -3.67 35.25
C THR A 239 -1.02 -3.90 33.78
N ILE A 240 0.00 -4.09 32.96
CA ILE A 240 -0.11 -4.18 31.50
C ILE A 240 0.35 -5.55 31.00
N GLY A 241 -0.52 -6.24 30.25
CA GLY A 241 -0.26 -7.56 29.67
C GLY A 241 -0.49 -7.61 28.15
N SER A 242 -0.06 -8.70 27.51
CA SER A 242 -0.23 -8.88 26.05
C SER A 242 -0.39 -10.33 25.60
N ALA A 243 -1.46 -10.60 24.85
CA ALA A 243 -1.69 -11.87 24.16
C ALA A 243 -0.56 -12.21 23.18
N GLY A 244 0.01 -11.18 22.52
CA GLY A 244 1.10 -11.35 21.56
C GLY A 244 2.39 -11.88 22.19
N LYS A 245 2.55 -11.77 23.51
CA LYS A 245 3.60 -12.45 24.27
C LYS A 245 3.08 -13.76 24.86
N ALA A 246 1.96 -13.74 25.59
CA ALA A 246 1.39 -14.92 26.27
C ALA A 246 1.17 -16.11 25.33
N PHE A 247 0.68 -15.88 24.12
CA PHE A 247 0.36 -16.92 23.13
C PHE A 247 1.29 -16.93 21.90
N SER A 248 2.45 -16.26 21.97
CA SER A 248 3.43 -16.20 20.87
C SER A 248 2.92 -15.59 19.54
N VAL A 249 1.81 -14.84 19.58
CA VAL A 249 1.13 -14.24 18.42
C VAL A 249 1.38 -12.73 18.31
N THR A 250 2.65 -12.31 18.21
CA THR A 250 3.01 -10.87 18.29
C THR A 250 2.29 -9.97 17.27
N GLY A 251 1.91 -10.52 16.11
CA GLY A 251 1.14 -9.81 15.07
C GLY A 251 -0.33 -9.56 15.41
N TRP A 252 -0.93 -10.31 16.35
CA TRP A 252 -2.32 -10.10 16.78
C TRP A 252 -2.55 -8.78 17.53
N LYS A 253 -1.47 -8.11 17.96
CA LYS A 253 -1.51 -6.74 18.51
C LYS A 253 -2.63 -6.52 19.54
N LEU A 254 -2.81 -7.46 20.47
CA LEU A 254 -3.77 -7.36 21.57
C LEU A 254 -3.07 -7.35 22.94
N GLY A 255 -3.60 -6.56 23.86
CA GLY A 255 -3.15 -6.44 25.24
C GLY A 255 -4.20 -5.77 26.12
N TRP A 256 -3.86 -5.51 27.37
CA TRP A 256 -4.80 -4.97 28.36
C TRP A 256 -4.08 -4.16 29.43
N ALA A 257 -4.80 -3.22 30.01
CA ALA A 257 -4.49 -2.57 31.28
C ALA A 257 -5.49 -3.05 32.35
N ILE A 258 -5.00 -3.40 33.54
CA ILE A 258 -5.79 -3.83 34.69
C ILE A 258 -5.35 -3.01 35.90
N GLY A 259 -6.32 -2.50 36.66
CA GLY A 259 -6.08 -1.64 37.81
C GLY A 259 -7.39 -1.07 38.34
N PRO A 260 -7.38 -0.38 39.49
CA PRO A 260 -8.58 0.17 40.11
C PRO A 260 -9.26 1.15 39.14
N LYS A 261 -10.60 1.19 39.18
CA LYS A 261 -11.43 2.03 38.29
C LYS A 261 -10.85 3.43 38.08
N HIS A 262 -10.52 4.13 39.16
CA HIS A 262 -10.05 5.52 39.12
C HIS A 262 -8.75 5.71 38.34
N LEU A 263 -7.87 4.69 38.26
CA LEU A 263 -6.66 4.73 37.43
C LEU A 263 -6.93 4.45 35.94
N LEU A 264 -8.02 3.73 35.61
CA LEU A 264 -8.34 3.36 34.23
C LEU A 264 -9.31 4.32 33.51
N GLU A 265 -10.08 5.16 34.21
CA GLU A 265 -11.02 6.09 33.54
C GLU A 265 -10.33 7.06 32.56
N PRO A 266 -9.13 7.63 32.83
CA PRO A 266 -8.44 8.44 31.84
C PRO A 266 -7.98 7.63 30.63
N LEU A 267 -7.45 6.42 30.84
CA LEU A 267 -7.06 5.51 29.75
C LEU A 267 -8.25 5.16 28.85
N LYS A 268 -9.43 4.95 29.44
CA LYS A 268 -10.69 4.72 28.73
C LYS A 268 -11.15 5.96 27.95
N THR A 269 -10.95 7.14 28.53
CA THR A 269 -11.22 8.44 27.91
C THR A 269 -10.31 8.70 26.70
N ILE A 270 -9.04 8.27 26.73
CA ILE A 270 -8.17 8.32 25.54
C ILE A 270 -8.56 7.23 24.53
N HIS A 271 -8.78 5.98 24.97
CA HIS A 271 -9.09 4.84 24.10
C HIS A 271 -10.34 5.08 23.23
N GLN A 272 -11.42 5.58 23.81
CA GLN A 272 -12.66 5.87 23.08
C GLN A 272 -12.49 6.98 22.02
N ASN A 273 -11.55 7.91 22.22
CA ASN A 273 -11.23 9.01 21.32
C ASN A 273 -9.98 8.70 20.44
N CYS A 274 -9.54 7.44 20.37
CA CYS A 274 -8.32 7.04 19.65
C CYS A 274 -8.51 5.81 18.76
N VAL A 275 -9.13 4.74 19.26
CA VAL A 275 -9.42 3.50 18.47
C VAL A 275 -10.84 2.96 18.68
N PHE A 276 -11.55 3.45 19.71
CA PHE A 276 -12.91 3.08 20.12
C PHE A 276 -13.11 1.62 20.57
N THR A 277 -12.68 0.64 19.78
CA THR A 277 -12.75 -0.81 20.04
C THR A 277 -11.42 -1.52 19.74
N CYS A 278 -11.37 -2.84 19.95
CA CYS A 278 -10.28 -3.71 19.49
C CYS A 278 -10.85 -4.85 18.65
N PRO A 279 -10.09 -5.46 17.70
CA PRO A 279 -10.62 -6.46 16.76
C PRO A 279 -11.31 -7.65 17.45
N THR A 280 -12.63 -7.75 17.29
CA THR A 280 -13.48 -8.70 18.04
C THR A 280 -13.09 -10.18 17.84
N PRO A 281 -12.77 -10.68 16.62
CA PRO A 281 -12.38 -12.10 16.45
C PRO A 281 -11.10 -12.45 17.21
N ILE A 282 -10.16 -11.50 17.29
CA ILE A 282 -8.90 -11.65 18.01
C ILE A 282 -9.14 -11.60 19.53
N GLN A 283 -10.03 -10.71 20.00
CA GLN A 283 -10.42 -10.68 21.41
C GLN A 283 -11.09 -11.99 21.85
N GLU A 284 -11.98 -12.53 21.02
CA GLU A 284 -12.65 -13.81 21.28
C GLU A 284 -11.67 -14.99 21.24
N ALA A 285 -10.75 -15.02 20.29
CA ALA A 285 -9.74 -16.08 20.20
C ALA A 285 -8.80 -16.07 21.43
N VAL A 286 -8.41 -14.89 21.90
CA VAL A 286 -7.62 -14.73 23.14
C VAL A 286 -8.45 -15.11 24.38
N ALA A 287 -9.74 -14.81 24.40
CA ALA A 287 -10.62 -15.20 25.50
C ALA A 287 -10.73 -16.73 25.62
N GLN A 288 -11.03 -17.42 24.51
CA GLN A 288 -11.10 -18.89 24.48
C GLN A 288 -9.75 -19.55 24.81
N ALA A 289 -8.63 -18.96 24.36
CA ALA A 289 -7.30 -19.45 24.70
C ALA A 289 -7.00 -19.31 26.20
N PHE A 290 -7.38 -18.19 26.84
CA PHE A 290 -7.25 -18.02 28.28
C PHE A 290 -8.22 -18.87 29.09
N GLU A 291 -9.46 -19.10 28.64
CA GLU A 291 -10.41 -19.97 29.36
C GLU A 291 -9.88 -21.40 29.45
N LYS A 292 -9.36 -21.92 28.33
CA LYS A 292 -8.70 -23.23 28.27
C LYS A 292 -7.46 -23.29 29.15
N GLU A 293 -6.59 -22.29 29.10
CA GLU A 293 -5.39 -22.26 29.94
C GLU A 293 -5.73 -22.10 31.43
N PHE A 294 -6.78 -21.35 31.79
CA PHE A 294 -7.26 -21.20 33.17
C PHE A 294 -7.78 -22.52 33.74
N GLU A 295 -8.51 -23.32 32.95
CA GLU A 295 -8.91 -24.68 33.32
C GLU A 295 -7.68 -25.58 33.55
N LEU A 296 -6.72 -25.56 32.62
CA LEU A 296 -5.48 -26.34 32.73
C LEU A 296 -4.63 -25.90 33.94
N LEU A 297 -4.47 -24.60 34.18
CA LEU A 297 -3.73 -24.05 35.32
C LEU A 297 -4.29 -24.52 36.67
N LYS A 298 -5.60 -24.74 36.78
CA LYS A 298 -6.26 -25.24 38.00
C LYS A 298 -6.34 -26.76 38.10
N THR A 299 -6.42 -27.48 36.98
CA THR A 299 -6.67 -28.94 36.99
C THR A 299 -5.45 -29.79 36.63
N GLN A 300 -4.66 -29.37 35.63
CA GLN A 300 -3.59 -30.13 34.98
C GLN A 300 -2.45 -29.17 34.56
N PRO A 301 -1.80 -28.48 35.52
CA PRO A 301 -0.87 -27.38 35.25
C PRO A 301 0.37 -27.81 34.46
N GLU A 302 0.70 -29.11 34.45
CA GLU A 302 1.76 -29.70 33.63
C GLU A 302 1.44 -29.69 32.12
N LYS A 303 0.16 -29.49 31.75
CA LYS A 303 -0.31 -29.41 30.36
C LYS A 303 -0.61 -27.98 29.89
N SER A 304 -0.59 -26.99 30.80
CA SER A 304 -0.72 -25.57 30.45
C SER A 304 0.44 -25.12 29.55
N TYR A 305 0.11 -24.51 28.42
CA TYR A 305 1.08 -23.83 27.56
C TYR A 305 1.76 -22.69 28.31
N LEU A 306 1.00 -21.85 29.02
CA LEU A 306 1.51 -20.65 29.70
C LEU A 306 2.48 -20.98 30.84
N LYS A 307 2.23 -22.05 31.61
CA LYS A 307 3.03 -22.43 32.77
C LYS A 307 4.18 -23.38 32.43
N THR A 308 3.92 -24.39 31.60
CA THR A 308 4.84 -25.52 31.41
C THR A 308 5.38 -25.62 29.99
N GLY A 309 4.55 -25.43 28.96
CA GLY A 309 4.99 -25.53 27.56
C GLY A 309 6.00 -24.45 27.15
N LEU A 310 5.58 -23.19 27.30
CA LEU A 310 6.34 -21.99 26.94
C LEU A 310 7.69 -21.92 27.67
N SER A 311 7.68 -22.12 28.99
CA SER A 311 8.88 -22.08 29.84
C SER A 311 9.88 -23.19 29.50
N SER A 312 9.41 -24.42 29.20
CA SER A 312 10.27 -25.56 28.83
C SER A 312 10.96 -25.35 27.48
N GLU A 313 10.23 -24.89 26.46
CA GLU A 313 10.78 -24.58 25.14
C GLU A 313 11.85 -23.48 25.22
N LEU A 314 11.55 -22.42 25.98
CA LEU A 314 12.43 -21.28 26.17
C LEU A 314 13.73 -21.67 26.90
N ILE A 315 13.68 -22.51 27.95
CA ILE A 315 14.88 -22.97 28.66
C ILE A 315 15.83 -23.72 27.72
N ALA A 316 15.31 -24.64 26.90
CA ALA A 316 16.12 -25.38 25.95
C ALA A 316 16.83 -24.44 24.95
N LYS A 317 16.11 -23.46 24.41
CA LYS A 317 16.63 -22.49 23.43
C LYS A 317 17.59 -21.46 24.04
N ARG A 318 17.34 -21.02 25.29
CA ARG A 318 18.24 -20.17 26.09
C ARG A 318 19.58 -20.84 26.31
N ASP A 319 19.56 -22.06 26.83
CA ASP A 319 20.76 -22.81 27.20
C ASP A 319 21.56 -23.22 25.95
N ARG A 320 20.86 -23.50 24.85
CA ARG A 320 21.43 -23.73 23.52
C ARG A 320 22.20 -22.50 23.02
N LEU A 321 21.56 -21.33 22.95
CA LEU A 321 22.22 -20.10 22.48
C LEU A 321 23.35 -19.65 23.42
N SER A 322 23.19 -19.83 24.74
CA SER A 322 24.22 -19.50 25.73
C SER A 322 25.51 -20.29 25.51
N LYS A 323 25.40 -21.61 25.28
CA LYS A 323 26.55 -22.47 24.92
C LYS A 323 27.20 -22.02 23.61
N ALA A 324 26.41 -21.62 22.61
CA ALA A 324 26.90 -21.14 21.33
C ALA A 324 27.69 -19.81 21.44
N LEU A 325 27.15 -18.84 22.19
CA LEU A 325 27.80 -17.56 22.47
C LEU A 325 29.10 -17.75 23.27
N THR A 326 29.06 -18.60 24.31
CA THR A 326 30.25 -18.97 25.11
C THR A 326 31.35 -19.58 24.23
N SER A 327 30.98 -20.48 23.31
CA SER A 327 31.92 -21.13 22.38
C SER A 327 32.53 -20.15 21.37
N ALA A 328 31.83 -19.07 21.04
CA ALA A 328 32.33 -17.98 20.20
C ALA A 328 33.22 -16.97 20.98
N GLY A 329 33.27 -17.07 22.32
CA GLY A 329 34.08 -16.22 23.20
C GLY A 329 33.33 -15.07 23.86
N PHE A 330 32.01 -14.93 23.67
CA PHE A 330 31.18 -14.00 24.44
C PHE A 330 30.99 -14.52 25.87
N ARG A 331 30.60 -13.64 26.81
CA ARG A 331 30.19 -14.04 28.17
C ARG A 331 28.67 -13.78 28.32
N PRO A 332 27.80 -14.79 28.11
CA PRO A 332 26.35 -14.62 28.23
C PRO A 332 25.91 -14.46 29.69
N ILE A 333 25.00 -13.52 29.92
CA ILE A 333 24.35 -13.26 31.21
C ILE A 333 23.00 -13.98 31.18
N LEU A 334 22.86 -15.07 31.93
CA LEU A 334 21.70 -15.95 31.87
C LEU A 334 20.42 -15.27 32.40
N PRO A 335 19.37 -15.12 31.57
CA PRO A 335 18.10 -14.54 32.00
C PRO A 335 17.33 -15.51 32.90
N GLN A 336 16.65 -14.95 33.89
CA GLN A 336 15.73 -15.67 34.77
C GLN A 336 14.34 -15.80 34.14
N ALA A 337 13.98 -14.85 33.29
CA ALA A 337 12.70 -14.79 32.60
C ALA A 337 12.78 -13.93 31.32
N GLY A 338 11.80 -14.05 30.44
CA GLY A 338 11.77 -13.35 29.15
C GLY A 338 12.76 -13.90 28.12
N TYR A 339 12.46 -13.74 26.82
CA TYR A 339 13.22 -14.40 25.74
C TYR A 339 14.45 -13.65 25.22
N PHE A 340 14.96 -12.70 25.99
CA PHE A 340 16.17 -11.95 25.67
C PHE A 340 17.33 -12.37 26.57
N MET A 341 18.53 -12.41 26.00
CA MET A 341 19.76 -12.71 26.72
C MET A 341 20.82 -11.68 26.34
N MET A 342 21.40 -11.06 27.36
CA MET A 342 22.53 -10.14 27.24
C MET A 342 23.83 -10.94 27.14
N ALA A 343 24.81 -10.48 26.36
CA ALA A 343 26.12 -11.12 26.29
C ALA A 343 27.25 -10.10 26.13
N ASP A 344 28.25 -10.18 27.00
CA ASP A 344 29.46 -9.36 26.95
C ASP A 344 30.37 -9.81 25.81
N TYR A 345 30.94 -8.84 25.09
CA TYR A 345 31.83 -9.06 23.96
C TYR A 345 33.26 -8.48 24.17
N THR A 346 33.61 -8.06 25.39
CA THR A 346 34.91 -7.38 25.69
C THR A 346 36.13 -8.23 25.35
N SER A 347 36.00 -9.54 25.51
CA SER A 347 36.96 -10.60 25.18
C SER A 347 37.25 -10.75 23.68
N LEU A 348 36.37 -10.24 22.82
CA LEU A 348 36.47 -10.37 21.38
C LEU A 348 37.32 -9.25 20.78
N ASP A 349 37.74 -9.42 19.53
CA ASP A 349 38.56 -8.42 18.82
C ASP A 349 38.06 -8.18 17.39
N GLY A 350 38.39 -7.01 16.83
CA GLY A 350 37.93 -6.63 15.50
C GLY A 350 38.04 -5.13 15.20
N PRO A 351 37.77 -4.73 13.94
CA PRO A 351 37.93 -3.35 13.47
C PRO A 351 36.99 -2.35 14.15
N TYR A 352 35.90 -2.83 14.77
CA TYR A 352 34.96 -2.03 15.54
C TYR A 352 35.58 -1.33 16.78
N LYS A 353 36.81 -1.68 17.18
CA LYS A 353 37.54 -0.96 18.25
C LYS A 353 38.23 0.31 17.76
N ASN A 354 38.45 0.47 16.45
CA ASN A 354 39.19 1.59 15.87
C ASN A 354 38.28 2.77 15.52
N ILE A 355 37.42 3.18 16.44
CA ILE A 355 36.47 4.28 16.28
C ILE A 355 37.16 5.61 16.70
N PRO A 356 36.97 6.73 15.98
CA PRO A 356 37.39 8.05 16.46
C PRO A 356 36.68 8.39 17.79
N THR A 357 37.42 8.98 18.74
CA THR A 357 36.94 9.28 20.11
C THR A 357 35.73 10.23 20.18
N ASN A 358 35.34 10.84 19.07
CA ASN A 358 34.30 11.87 18.99
C ASN A 358 33.09 11.39 18.16
N HIS A 359 32.92 10.07 17.98
CA HIS A 359 31.76 9.52 17.27
C HIS A 359 30.49 9.56 18.15
N PRO A 360 29.30 9.95 17.62
CA PRO A 360 28.07 10.07 18.42
C PRO A 360 27.51 8.73 18.90
N ASP A 361 27.56 7.68 18.08
CA ASP A 361 27.07 6.35 18.48
C ASP A 361 28.06 5.59 19.39
N PRO A 362 27.59 4.94 20.48
CA PRO A 362 28.42 4.11 21.35
C PRO A 362 29.00 2.84 20.69
N ILE A 363 29.94 2.19 21.37
CA ILE A 363 30.74 1.08 20.82
C ILE A 363 29.93 -0.18 20.47
N ASP A 364 28.79 -0.43 21.12
CA ASP A 364 27.88 -1.53 20.78
C ASP A 364 27.16 -1.32 19.45
N PHE A 365 26.76 -0.09 19.10
CA PHE A 365 26.23 0.20 17.76
C PHE A 365 27.25 -0.19 16.67
N HIS A 366 28.52 0.18 16.84
CA HIS A 366 29.58 -0.20 15.91
C HIS A 366 29.83 -1.71 15.89
N PHE A 367 29.84 -2.36 17.06
CA PHE A 367 30.00 -3.81 17.17
C PHE A 367 28.86 -4.56 16.48
N VAL A 368 27.60 -4.20 16.73
CA VAL A 368 26.43 -4.86 16.14
C VAL A 368 26.33 -4.58 14.64
N ARG A 369 26.60 -3.36 14.18
CA ARG A 369 26.68 -3.05 12.74
C ARG A 369 27.75 -3.90 12.04
N TRP A 370 28.92 -4.05 12.66
CA TRP A 370 30.01 -4.90 12.15
C TRP A 370 29.65 -6.40 12.18
N LEU A 371 29.07 -6.90 13.27
CA LEU A 371 28.61 -8.28 13.43
C LEU A 371 27.55 -8.64 12.39
N CYS A 372 26.63 -7.71 12.11
CA CYS A 372 25.61 -7.87 11.08
C CYS A 372 26.22 -7.87 9.66
N LYS A 373 27.07 -6.88 9.34
CA LYS A 373 27.67 -6.73 8.00
C LYS A 373 28.65 -7.84 7.65
N GLU A 374 29.63 -8.09 8.53
CA GLU A 374 30.79 -8.96 8.29
C GLU A 374 30.59 -10.41 8.77
N LYS A 375 29.86 -10.62 9.88
CA LYS A 375 29.62 -11.97 10.44
C LYS A 375 28.24 -12.54 10.12
N LYS A 376 27.35 -11.74 9.52
CA LYS A 376 25.97 -12.13 9.14
C LYS A 376 25.11 -12.56 10.33
N LEU A 377 25.33 -11.95 11.49
CA LEU A 377 24.53 -12.18 12.70
C LEU A 377 24.00 -10.83 13.22
N ALA A 378 22.69 -10.61 13.07
CA ALA A 378 22.03 -9.41 13.57
C ALA A 378 21.59 -9.60 15.03
N THR A 379 21.89 -8.59 15.84
CA THR A 379 21.57 -8.47 17.27
C THR A 379 21.14 -7.02 17.53
N ILE A 380 20.95 -6.56 18.77
CA ILE A 380 20.58 -5.15 19.06
C ILE A 380 21.56 -4.55 20.09
N PRO A 381 22.03 -3.29 19.90
CA PRO A 381 22.88 -2.60 20.87
C PRO A 381 22.11 -2.23 22.15
N PRO A 382 22.57 -2.65 23.33
CA PRO A 382 21.99 -2.30 24.63
C PRO A 382 21.86 -0.80 24.91
N SER A 383 22.75 0.05 24.40
CA SER A 383 22.70 1.51 24.58
C SER A 383 21.52 2.19 23.87
N ALA A 384 20.69 1.44 23.13
CA ALA A 384 19.37 1.88 22.68
C ALA A 384 18.28 1.79 23.76
N PHE A 385 18.53 1.08 24.87
CA PHE A 385 17.64 0.91 26.03
C PHE A 385 18.05 1.77 27.23
N TYR A 386 18.83 2.83 26.97
CA TYR A 386 19.29 3.81 27.94
C TYR A 386 19.14 5.25 27.41
N SER A 387 18.83 6.15 28.33
CA SER A 387 18.95 7.60 28.22
C SER A 387 20.33 8.06 27.74
N PRO A 388 20.45 9.25 27.09
CA PRO A 388 21.71 9.78 26.60
C PRO A 388 22.85 9.82 27.64
N GLU A 389 22.51 10.08 28.90
CA GLU A 389 23.45 10.13 30.02
C GLU A 389 24.01 8.73 30.34
N HIS A 390 23.15 7.71 30.42
CA HIS A 390 23.55 6.33 30.71
C HIS A 390 23.93 5.49 29.48
N LYS A 391 23.96 6.04 28.25
CA LYS A 391 24.33 5.29 27.03
C LYS A 391 25.70 4.58 27.07
N HIS A 392 26.57 4.95 28.00
CA HIS A 392 27.86 4.30 28.22
C HIS A 392 27.77 3.06 29.13
N GLU A 393 26.71 2.95 29.95
CA GLU A 393 26.47 1.80 30.82
C GLU A 393 26.18 0.56 29.98
N ASN A 394 26.92 -0.52 30.26
CA ASN A 394 26.78 -1.81 29.57
C ASN A 394 26.88 -1.76 28.03
N ALA A 395 27.47 -0.70 27.44
CA ALA A 395 27.77 -0.58 26.02
C ALA A 395 28.83 -1.61 25.52
N ASN A 396 29.31 -2.48 26.40
CA ASN A 396 30.16 -3.64 26.13
C ASN A 396 29.38 -4.97 26.01
N LEU A 397 28.04 -4.91 26.02
CA LEU A 397 27.13 -6.04 25.86
C LEU A 397 26.42 -5.99 24.49
N ILE A 398 25.83 -7.11 24.07
CA ILE A 398 24.80 -7.18 23.03
C ILE A 398 23.51 -7.80 23.58
N ARG A 399 22.34 -7.43 23.05
CA ARG A 399 21.09 -8.17 23.29
C ARG A 399 20.80 -9.16 22.16
N THR A 400 20.55 -10.41 22.55
CA THR A 400 20.11 -11.50 21.66
C THR A 400 18.70 -11.97 22.03
N CYS A 401 17.96 -12.49 21.07
CA CYS A 401 16.64 -13.11 21.21
C CYS A 401 16.76 -14.61 20.88
N PHE A 402 16.49 -15.49 21.85
CA PHE A 402 16.65 -16.94 21.68
C PHE A 402 15.35 -17.68 21.35
N PHE A 403 14.18 -17.03 21.45
CA PHE A 403 12.90 -17.64 21.06
C PHE A 403 12.73 -17.58 19.55
N LYS A 404 13.48 -18.47 18.90
CA LYS A 404 13.54 -18.69 17.45
C LYS A 404 13.33 -20.16 17.13
N LYS A 405 13.08 -20.47 15.86
CA LYS A 405 13.09 -21.85 15.36
C LYS A 405 14.51 -22.44 15.40
N ASP A 406 14.58 -23.76 15.48
CA ASP A 406 15.86 -24.45 15.64
C ASP A 406 16.79 -24.32 14.43
N GLU A 407 16.27 -24.07 13.22
CA GLU A 407 17.07 -23.77 12.02
C GLU A 407 17.73 -22.38 12.07
N THR A 408 17.08 -21.41 12.74
CA THR A 408 17.65 -20.07 12.97
C THR A 408 18.73 -20.15 14.05
N LEU A 409 18.53 -20.96 15.08
CA LEU A 409 19.57 -21.25 16.09
C LEU A 409 20.72 -22.08 15.49
N ASP A 410 20.47 -23.03 14.58
CA ASP A 410 21.50 -23.72 13.79
C ASP A 410 22.34 -22.76 12.95
N ALA A 411 21.69 -21.82 12.26
CA ALA A 411 22.36 -20.84 11.42
C ALA A 411 23.24 -19.90 12.25
N ALA A 412 22.73 -19.43 13.40
CA ALA A 412 23.50 -18.67 14.38
C ALA A 412 24.67 -19.50 14.95
N GLU A 413 24.45 -20.76 15.30
CA GLU A 413 25.50 -21.66 15.80
C GLU A 413 26.61 -21.89 14.78
N LYS A 414 26.29 -22.06 13.49
CA LYS A 414 27.29 -22.22 12.41
C LYS A 414 28.16 -20.97 12.29
N ILE A 415 27.57 -19.78 12.37
CA ILE A 415 28.30 -18.51 12.42
C ILE A 415 29.18 -18.44 13.68
N LEU A 416 28.60 -18.68 14.86
CA LEU A 416 29.27 -18.56 16.16
C LEU A 416 30.45 -19.52 16.30
N LYS A 417 30.34 -20.74 15.76
CA LYS A 417 31.44 -21.73 15.70
C LYS A 417 32.53 -21.38 14.66
N GLY A 418 32.35 -20.30 13.88
CA GLY A 418 33.26 -19.90 12.81
C GLY A 418 33.16 -20.76 11.55
N ASP A 419 32.15 -21.64 11.44
CA ASP A 419 32.04 -22.64 10.39
C ASP A 419 31.37 -22.05 9.13
N CYS A 420 32.05 -21.09 8.51
CA CYS A 420 31.61 -20.39 7.29
C CYS A 420 31.69 -21.28 6.02
N ARG A 421 31.24 -22.54 6.09
CA ARG A 421 31.20 -23.52 5.00
C ARG A 421 30.08 -23.25 4.00
N GLY A 422 30.04 -22.02 3.48
CA GLY A 422 29.26 -21.61 2.30
C GLY A 422 30.13 -21.24 1.09
N ASN A 423 31.46 -21.25 1.22
CA ASN A 423 32.40 -20.95 0.15
C ASN A 423 33.16 -22.20 -0.29
N GLU A 424 32.80 -22.75 -1.45
CA GLU A 424 33.63 -23.72 -2.18
C GLU A 424 34.87 -23.04 -2.76
N ASN A 425 35.89 -22.78 -1.93
CA ASN A 425 37.29 -22.52 -2.34
C ASN A 425 38.31 -22.49 -1.17
N TRP A 426 38.04 -23.19 -0.06
CA TRP A 426 39.00 -23.37 1.04
C TRP A 426 39.44 -24.83 1.20
N ARG A 427 40.40 -25.24 0.37
CA ARG A 427 41.13 -26.52 0.49
C ARG A 427 42.61 -26.37 0.09
N GLU A 428 43.38 -25.59 0.86
CA GLU A 428 44.85 -25.66 0.84
C GLU A 428 45.46 -25.01 2.10
N SER A 429 45.52 -25.76 3.21
CA SER A 429 46.42 -25.55 4.38
C SER A 429 46.04 -26.43 5.60
N LYS A 430 46.06 -27.77 5.43
CA LYS A 430 45.94 -28.70 6.57
C LYS A 430 47.26 -28.81 7.33
N GLU A 431 47.51 -27.95 8.32
CA GLU A 431 48.61 -28.19 9.29
C GLU A 431 48.56 -27.40 10.61
N ASN A 432 47.59 -26.52 10.85
CA ASN A 432 47.44 -25.78 12.13
C ASN A 432 45.94 -25.58 12.47
N GLU A 433 45.25 -26.67 12.79
CA GLU A 433 43.78 -26.70 12.94
C GLU A 433 43.29 -26.72 14.41
N GLU A 434 44.20 -26.54 15.39
CA GLU A 434 43.85 -26.33 16.80
C GLU A 434 43.99 -24.86 17.22
N LYS A 435 42.97 -24.34 17.93
CA LYS A 435 42.93 -23.02 18.59
C LYS A 435 42.97 -21.79 17.67
N ARG A 436 41.96 -21.64 16.80
CA ARG A 436 41.51 -20.33 16.29
C ARG A 436 40.03 -20.12 16.54
N THR A 437 39.68 -19.10 17.33
CA THR A 437 38.29 -18.66 17.51
C THR A 437 37.88 -17.66 16.44
N MET A 438 36.57 -17.46 16.25
CA MET A 438 35.98 -16.68 15.14
C MET A 438 36.43 -15.21 15.06
N PHE A 439 37.14 -14.70 16.07
CA PHE A 439 37.59 -13.31 16.21
C PHE A 439 39.12 -13.14 16.05
N GLN A 440 39.88 -14.23 15.89
CA GLN A 440 41.30 -14.15 15.55
C GLN A 440 41.48 -14.00 14.02
N LEU A 441 41.85 -12.78 13.61
CA LEU A 441 41.91 -12.38 12.20
C LEU A 441 42.94 -13.17 11.37
N ALA A 442 42.51 -13.66 10.21
CA ALA A 442 43.41 -13.94 9.09
C ALA A 442 43.78 -12.62 8.38
N PRO A 443 44.97 -12.49 7.75
CA PRO A 443 45.45 -11.19 7.26
C PRO A 443 44.64 -10.61 6.09
N ILE A 444 44.09 -9.41 6.33
CA ILE A 444 43.71 -8.33 5.40
C ILE A 444 43.64 -8.72 3.91
N THR A 445 42.41 -8.88 3.41
CA THR A 445 42.11 -8.96 1.97
C THR A 445 42.55 -7.66 1.28
N LEU A 446 43.56 -7.72 0.40
CA LEU A 446 44.21 -6.55 -0.23
C LEU A 446 43.22 -5.47 -0.71
N LYS A 447 43.52 -4.20 -0.37
CA LYS A 447 42.75 -3.01 -0.75
C LYS A 447 42.57 -2.87 -2.27
N PRO A 448 41.49 -2.20 -2.76
CA PRO A 448 41.28 -1.94 -4.19
C PRO A 448 42.46 -1.23 -4.86
N GLU A 449 43.11 -0.30 -4.16
CA GLU A 449 44.32 0.42 -4.58
C GLU A 449 45.42 -0.53 -5.12
N VAL A 450 45.75 -1.56 -4.32
CA VAL A 450 46.83 -2.53 -4.60
C VAL A 450 46.40 -3.55 -5.66
N ARG A 451 45.10 -3.78 -5.83
CA ARG A 451 44.57 -4.57 -6.96
C ARG A 451 44.77 -3.80 -8.26
N ALA A 452 44.39 -2.52 -8.29
CA ALA A 452 44.49 -1.69 -9.48
C ALA A 452 45.93 -1.50 -9.99
N GLN A 453 46.91 -1.40 -9.09
CA GLN A 453 48.34 -1.27 -9.46
C GLN A 453 48.93 -2.49 -10.20
N LYS A 454 48.26 -3.66 -10.22
CA LYS A 454 48.70 -4.81 -11.03
C LYS A 454 48.21 -4.77 -12.49
N ALA A 455 47.52 -3.72 -12.92
CA ALA A 455 46.91 -3.60 -14.26
C ALA A 455 47.84 -3.02 -15.35
N GLN A 456 49.07 -3.53 -15.47
CA GLN A 456 49.82 -3.45 -16.73
C GLN A 456 50.03 -4.86 -17.26
N HIS A 457 48.99 -5.40 -17.90
CA HIS A 457 48.96 -6.78 -18.39
C HIS A 457 48.99 -6.80 -19.94
N PRO A 458 50.18 -6.67 -20.57
CA PRO A 458 50.30 -6.74 -22.03
C PRO A 458 49.84 -8.09 -22.60
N ASP A 459 49.67 -9.10 -21.74
CA ASP A 459 49.17 -10.43 -22.13
C ASP A 459 47.67 -10.44 -22.41
N PHE A 460 46.86 -9.57 -21.80
CA PHE A 460 45.41 -9.53 -22.11
C PHE A 460 45.19 -9.02 -23.54
N GLU A 461 45.85 -7.92 -23.90
CA GLU A 461 45.83 -7.36 -25.26
C GLU A 461 46.35 -8.39 -26.27
N LYS A 462 47.50 -9.04 -25.99
CA LYS A 462 48.01 -10.14 -26.83
C LYS A 462 47.06 -11.34 -26.92
N LEU A 463 46.36 -11.71 -25.85
CA LEU A 463 45.43 -12.84 -25.83
C LEU A 463 44.14 -12.54 -26.59
N LEU A 464 43.62 -11.32 -26.48
CA LEU A 464 42.46 -10.86 -27.24
C LEU A 464 42.81 -10.78 -28.73
N VAL A 465 43.95 -10.16 -29.08
CA VAL A 465 44.45 -10.09 -30.47
C VAL A 465 44.79 -11.47 -31.03
N ALA A 466 45.33 -12.40 -30.23
CA ALA A 466 45.57 -13.79 -30.66
C ALA A 466 44.27 -14.57 -30.87
N LEU A 467 43.25 -14.36 -30.02
CA LEU A 467 41.92 -14.92 -30.22
C LEU A 467 41.32 -14.38 -31.53
N ILE A 468 41.30 -13.06 -31.71
CA ILE A 468 40.80 -12.39 -32.92
C ILE A 468 41.49 -12.93 -34.17
N ARG A 469 42.82 -13.06 -34.18
CA ARG A 469 43.58 -13.58 -35.33
C ARG A 469 43.31 -15.06 -35.63
N ASN A 470 43.04 -15.88 -34.61
CA ASN A 470 42.71 -17.29 -34.80
C ASN A 470 41.24 -17.51 -35.20
N VAL A 471 40.34 -16.60 -34.81
CA VAL A 471 38.89 -16.72 -35.03
C VAL A 471 38.44 -16.01 -36.31
N ALA A 472 39.06 -14.89 -36.67
CA ALA A 472 38.71 -14.12 -37.88
C ALA A 472 39.19 -14.75 -39.20
N GLN A 473 39.75 -15.97 -39.18
CA GLN A 473 40.06 -16.74 -40.40
C GLN A 473 38.89 -17.58 -40.90
N GLU A 474 37.88 -17.89 -40.06
CA GLU A 474 36.74 -18.73 -40.42
C GLU A 474 35.41 -17.99 -40.21
N LYS A 475 34.87 -17.44 -41.30
CA LYS A 475 33.50 -16.92 -41.34
C LYS A 475 32.50 -18.06 -41.50
N GLU A 476 32.11 -18.69 -40.40
CA GLU A 476 30.77 -19.25 -40.11
C GLU A 476 30.78 -20.01 -38.78
N VAL A 477 30.00 -19.54 -37.79
CA VAL A 477 29.69 -20.17 -36.47
C VAL A 477 30.80 -21.06 -35.87
N VAL A 478 31.78 -20.44 -35.21
CA VAL A 478 32.94 -21.17 -34.66
C VAL A 478 32.55 -22.01 -33.44
N GLN A 479 32.53 -23.34 -33.59
CA GLN A 479 32.42 -24.29 -32.47
C GLN A 479 33.73 -24.34 -31.65
N ILE A 480 33.95 -23.35 -30.80
CA ILE A 480 35.10 -23.31 -29.88
C ILE A 480 35.03 -24.49 -28.89
N ASP A 481 36.12 -25.24 -28.76
CA ASP A 481 36.21 -26.37 -27.84
C ASP A 481 36.01 -25.95 -26.37
N LEU A 482 35.50 -26.89 -25.57
CA LEU A 482 35.10 -26.67 -24.18
C LEU A 482 36.24 -26.17 -23.26
N ASN A 483 37.51 -26.38 -23.62
CA ASN A 483 38.65 -25.85 -22.86
C ASN A 483 39.01 -24.42 -23.27
N ASN A 484 39.05 -24.12 -24.57
CA ASN A 484 39.31 -22.75 -25.03
C ASN A 484 38.13 -21.81 -24.74
N ALA A 485 36.89 -22.31 -24.79
CA ALA A 485 35.70 -21.61 -24.31
C ALA A 485 35.83 -21.20 -22.83
N LYS A 486 36.20 -22.15 -21.95
CA LYS A 486 36.45 -21.88 -20.52
C LYS A 486 37.60 -20.91 -20.31
N LYS A 487 38.71 -21.03 -21.06
CA LYS A 487 39.85 -20.09 -20.97
C LYS A 487 39.45 -18.66 -21.38
N LEU A 488 38.59 -18.50 -22.39
CA LEU A 488 38.09 -17.20 -22.83
C LEU A 488 37.16 -16.59 -21.79
N LEU A 489 36.09 -17.30 -21.42
CA LEU A 489 35.09 -16.80 -20.47
C LEU A 489 35.70 -16.48 -19.10
N ASN A 490 36.61 -17.32 -18.57
CA ASN A 490 37.27 -17.05 -17.29
C ASN A 490 38.23 -15.83 -17.35
N LYS A 491 38.79 -15.51 -18.53
CA LYS A 491 39.63 -14.31 -18.71
C LYS A 491 38.78 -13.05 -18.85
N LEU A 492 37.63 -13.13 -19.50
CA LEU A 492 36.65 -12.05 -19.55
C LEU A 492 36.01 -11.80 -18.18
N ASP A 493 35.62 -12.84 -17.42
CA ASP A 493 35.15 -12.73 -16.01
C ASP A 493 36.17 -11.99 -15.14
N ALA A 494 37.43 -12.45 -15.14
CA ALA A 494 38.51 -11.85 -14.35
C ALA A 494 38.89 -10.42 -14.79
N PHE A 495 38.62 -10.05 -16.04
CA PHE A 495 38.86 -8.72 -16.61
C PHE A 495 37.71 -7.75 -16.28
N MET A 496 36.46 -8.16 -16.51
CA MET A 496 35.25 -7.41 -16.13
C MET A 496 35.20 -7.17 -14.60
N ALA A 497 35.65 -8.14 -13.81
CA ALA A 497 35.76 -8.01 -12.36
C ALA A 497 36.87 -7.07 -11.86
N TYR A 498 37.74 -6.56 -12.74
CA TYR A 498 39.01 -5.96 -12.33
C TYR A 498 38.86 -4.51 -11.85
N GLY A 499 39.26 -4.27 -10.59
CA GLY A 499 39.21 -2.94 -9.99
C GLY A 499 37.82 -2.47 -9.57
N LEU A 500 36.82 -3.37 -9.55
CA LEU A 500 35.56 -3.15 -8.85
C LEU A 500 35.80 -2.81 -7.37
N TYR A 501 34.97 -1.94 -6.81
CA TYR A 501 34.86 -1.77 -5.36
C TYR A 501 34.17 -2.97 -4.68
N ALA A 502 33.35 -3.73 -5.42
CA ALA A 502 32.61 -4.87 -4.90
C ALA A 502 33.55 -5.98 -4.40
N SER A 503 33.48 -6.30 -3.10
CA SER A 503 34.37 -7.26 -2.44
C SER A 503 34.27 -8.69 -3.01
N ASN A 504 33.09 -9.05 -3.53
CA ASN A 504 32.77 -10.35 -4.14
C ASN A 504 33.31 -10.53 -5.57
N LYS A 505 33.87 -9.50 -6.20
CA LYS A 505 34.37 -9.50 -7.60
C LYS A 505 33.29 -9.77 -8.68
N CYS A 506 32.00 -9.58 -8.40
CA CYS A 506 30.94 -9.76 -9.40
C CYS A 506 30.60 -8.43 -10.08
N TYR A 507 30.57 -8.39 -11.42
CA TYR A 507 30.22 -7.19 -12.20
C TYR A 507 28.74 -7.12 -12.62
N TRP A 508 27.92 -8.15 -12.35
CA TRP A 508 26.46 -8.07 -12.56
C TRP A 508 25.75 -6.87 -11.88
N PRO A 509 26.16 -6.39 -10.69
CA PRO A 509 25.67 -5.13 -10.12
C PRO A 509 25.95 -3.89 -10.98
N PHE A 510 27.03 -3.89 -11.77
CA PHE A 510 27.36 -2.82 -12.71
C PHE A 510 26.61 -3.01 -14.05
N VAL A 511 26.58 -4.23 -14.58
CA VAL A 511 25.96 -4.55 -15.87
C VAL A 511 24.44 -4.34 -15.86
N ARG A 512 23.73 -4.68 -14.77
CA ARG A 512 22.27 -4.53 -14.71
C ARG A 512 21.79 -3.09 -14.90
N GLU A 513 22.62 -2.10 -14.55
CA GLU A 513 22.31 -0.67 -14.67
C GLU A 513 22.29 -0.20 -16.14
N PHE A 514 22.72 -1.06 -17.08
CA PHE A 514 22.69 -0.84 -18.54
C PHE A 514 21.69 -1.77 -19.26
N LEU A 515 20.97 -2.63 -18.53
CA LEU A 515 20.00 -3.57 -19.10
C LEU A 515 18.58 -3.18 -18.68
N PRO A 516 17.58 -3.22 -19.59
CA PRO A 516 16.18 -3.15 -19.22
C PRO A 516 15.82 -4.19 -18.14
N LYS A 517 14.90 -3.85 -17.23
CA LYS A 517 14.42 -4.76 -16.18
C LYS A 517 13.92 -6.10 -16.76
N THR A 518 13.30 -6.05 -17.94
CA THR A 518 12.83 -7.21 -18.71
C THR A 518 13.98 -8.10 -19.21
N GLU A 519 15.01 -7.54 -19.85
CA GLU A 519 16.19 -8.31 -20.28
C GLU A 519 16.91 -8.96 -19.10
N ALA A 520 17.07 -8.23 -18.00
CA ALA A 520 17.70 -8.75 -16.78
C ALA A 520 16.89 -9.90 -16.13
N GLN A 521 15.55 -9.91 -16.29
CA GLN A 521 14.68 -11.02 -15.89
C GLN A 521 14.72 -12.19 -16.88
N LEU A 522 14.69 -11.93 -18.19
CA LEU A 522 14.78 -12.94 -19.23
C LEU A 522 16.09 -13.73 -19.14
N LEU A 523 17.23 -13.05 -19.03
CA LEU A 523 18.54 -13.69 -18.83
C LEU A 523 18.56 -14.60 -17.59
N LYS A 524 17.89 -14.17 -16.51
CA LYS A 524 17.79 -14.92 -15.24
C LYS A 524 16.99 -16.21 -15.41
N VAL A 525 15.92 -16.19 -16.20
CA VAL A 525 15.07 -17.35 -16.52
C VAL A 525 15.78 -18.28 -17.53
N GLU A 526 16.24 -17.74 -18.66
CA GLU A 526 16.86 -18.51 -19.75
C GLU A 526 18.10 -19.30 -19.29
N TRP A 527 18.96 -18.65 -18.49
CA TRP A 527 20.17 -19.28 -17.94
C TRP A 527 19.95 -19.91 -16.56
N GLN A 528 18.72 -19.92 -16.02
CA GLN A 528 18.34 -20.49 -14.73
C GLN A 528 19.22 -20.01 -13.56
N CYS A 529 19.66 -18.75 -13.60
CA CYS A 529 20.70 -18.21 -12.74
C CYS A 529 20.14 -17.46 -11.51
N THR A 530 20.42 -17.96 -10.30
CA THR A 530 19.90 -17.38 -9.04
C THR A 530 20.88 -16.47 -8.29
N SER A 531 22.13 -16.33 -8.76
CA SER A 531 23.17 -15.52 -8.09
C SER A 531 23.87 -14.56 -9.04
N ASP A 532 24.31 -13.41 -8.51
CA ASP A 532 25.02 -12.36 -9.26
C ASP A 532 26.28 -12.87 -9.98
N ARG A 533 26.97 -13.89 -9.45
CA ARG A 533 28.12 -14.49 -10.14
C ARG A 533 27.70 -15.37 -11.32
N ALA A 534 26.63 -16.16 -11.16
CA ALA A 534 26.08 -16.94 -12.25
C ALA A 534 25.52 -16.02 -13.36
N LEU A 535 24.85 -14.93 -12.99
CA LEU A 535 24.35 -13.91 -13.92
C LEU A 535 25.47 -13.14 -14.63
N SER A 536 26.58 -12.82 -13.94
CA SER A 536 27.79 -12.26 -14.55
C SER A 536 28.30 -13.14 -15.70
N MET A 537 28.33 -14.47 -15.49
CA MET A 537 28.76 -15.45 -16.49
C MET A 537 27.71 -15.74 -17.57
N ALA A 538 26.42 -15.71 -17.23
CA ALA A 538 25.32 -15.87 -18.18
C ALA A 538 25.33 -14.72 -19.20
N TRP A 539 25.44 -13.48 -18.73
CA TRP A 539 25.50 -12.29 -19.57
C TRP A 539 26.69 -12.31 -20.54
N LEU A 540 27.88 -12.74 -20.11
CA LEU A 540 29.02 -12.89 -21.02
C LEU A 540 28.76 -13.91 -22.14
N LYS A 541 28.12 -15.04 -21.83
CA LYS A 541 27.78 -16.04 -22.85
C LYS A 541 26.72 -15.50 -23.82
N ASP A 542 25.69 -14.86 -23.27
CA ASP A 542 24.59 -14.29 -24.05
C ASP A 542 25.09 -13.18 -25.01
N ALA A 543 25.85 -12.22 -24.50
CA ALA A 543 26.40 -11.12 -25.29
C ALA A 543 27.41 -11.58 -26.36
N LEU A 544 28.08 -12.73 -26.16
CA LEU A 544 28.94 -13.35 -27.17
C LEU A 544 28.13 -14.22 -28.16
N ASN A 545 27.09 -14.91 -27.71
CA ASN A 545 26.19 -15.66 -28.60
C ASN A 545 25.46 -14.72 -29.58
N ARG A 546 24.96 -13.58 -29.09
CA ARG A 546 24.26 -12.55 -29.88
C ARG A 546 25.19 -11.60 -30.65
N GLY A 547 26.51 -11.76 -30.54
CA GLY A 547 27.52 -10.83 -31.12
C GLY A 547 27.51 -9.41 -30.51
N SER A 548 26.68 -9.14 -29.50
CA SER A 548 26.39 -7.80 -28.98
C SER A 548 27.44 -7.26 -28.00
N PHE A 549 28.41 -8.08 -27.57
CA PHE A 549 29.41 -7.74 -26.56
C PHE A 549 30.19 -6.44 -26.85
N HIS A 550 30.52 -6.14 -28.11
CA HIS A 550 31.15 -4.87 -28.48
C HIS A 550 30.24 -3.65 -28.22
N PHE A 551 28.96 -3.73 -28.62
CA PHE A 551 27.99 -2.64 -28.39
C PHE A 551 27.73 -2.41 -26.90
N GLN A 552 27.75 -3.46 -26.09
CA GLN A 552 27.66 -3.36 -24.63
C GLN A 552 28.86 -2.59 -24.04
N LEU A 553 30.09 -2.88 -24.50
CA LEU A 553 31.28 -2.12 -24.09
C LEU A 553 31.26 -0.65 -24.57
N LEU A 554 30.66 -0.36 -25.73
CA LEU A 554 30.39 1.02 -26.18
C LEU A 554 29.40 1.74 -25.26
N GLY A 555 28.32 1.08 -24.81
CA GLY A 555 27.39 1.63 -23.83
C GLY A 555 28.09 2.01 -22.51
N PHE A 556 28.99 1.14 -22.03
CA PHE A 556 29.82 1.45 -20.86
C PHE A 556 30.74 2.66 -21.11
N LYS A 557 31.42 2.73 -22.27
CA LYS A 557 32.31 3.84 -22.66
C LYS A 557 31.61 5.21 -22.58
N GLN A 558 30.32 5.27 -22.92
CA GLN A 558 29.53 6.50 -22.88
C GLN A 558 29.18 6.94 -21.45
N ASN A 559 28.76 6.02 -20.55
CA ASN A 559 28.30 6.40 -19.20
C ASN A 559 29.44 6.49 -18.15
N LYS A 560 30.28 7.52 -18.30
CA LYS A 560 31.46 7.75 -17.44
C LYS A 560 31.13 7.90 -15.95
N LYS A 561 30.01 8.56 -15.60
CA LYS A 561 29.55 8.73 -14.21
C LYS A 561 29.27 7.36 -13.57
N LEU A 562 28.57 6.48 -14.27
CA LEU A 562 28.18 5.17 -13.76
C LEU A 562 29.39 4.23 -13.55
N ILE A 563 30.36 4.22 -14.47
CA ILE A 563 31.64 3.50 -14.24
C ILE A 563 32.34 3.98 -12.95
N CYS A 564 32.36 5.30 -12.69
CA CYS A 564 33.04 5.85 -11.51
C CYS A 564 32.41 5.42 -10.18
N ARG A 565 31.11 5.05 -10.17
CA ARG A 565 30.38 4.52 -9.00
C ARG A 565 30.83 3.09 -8.63
N PHE A 566 31.19 2.27 -9.61
CA PHE A 566 31.49 0.84 -9.40
C PHE A 566 32.99 0.50 -9.43
N TYR A 567 33.84 1.30 -10.09
CA TYR A 567 35.28 1.00 -10.28
C TYR A 567 36.21 2.05 -9.66
N HIS A 568 37.30 1.55 -9.06
CA HIS A 568 38.42 2.32 -8.51
C HIS A 568 39.11 3.20 -9.58
N PRO A 569 39.61 4.42 -9.28
CA PRO A 569 40.16 5.34 -10.29
C PRO A 569 41.22 4.74 -11.21
N ASN A 570 42.10 3.89 -10.67
CA ASN A 570 43.18 3.23 -11.44
C ASN A 570 42.72 1.93 -12.13
N ALA A 571 41.43 1.62 -12.19
CA ALA A 571 40.89 0.43 -12.84
C ALA A 571 40.81 0.60 -14.37
N PHE A 572 40.88 -0.52 -15.10
CA PHE A 572 40.85 -0.54 -16.56
C PHE A 572 39.68 0.26 -17.17
N PHE A 573 38.45 0.05 -16.67
CA PHE A 573 37.25 0.73 -17.20
C PHE A 573 37.25 2.26 -17.03
N ARG A 574 38.15 2.81 -16.19
CA ARG A 574 38.35 4.26 -16.04
C ARG A 574 39.56 4.79 -16.82
N ASN A 575 40.38 3.90 -17.40
CA ASN A 575 41.40 4.25 -18.37
C ASN A 575 40.79 4.24 -19.79
N TYR A 576 40.08 5.31 -20.14
CA TYR A 576 39.29 5.38 -21.36
C TYR A 576 40.07 5.08 -22.65
N GLY A 577 41.33 5.52 -22.77
CA GLY A 577 42.18 5.22 -23.95
C GLY A 577 42.68 3.77 -24.03
N MET A 578 42.52 2.98 -22.96
CA MET A 578 42.78 1.53 -22.95
C MET A 578 41.47 0.74 -23.14
N LEU A 579 40.34 1.26 -22.62
CA LEU A 579 38.99 0.78 -22.93
C LEU A 579 38.69 0.91 -24.42
N GLU A 580 39.05 2.04 -25.03
CA GLU A 580 38.92 2.32 -26.46
C GLU A 580 39.63 1.26 -27.31
N ARG A 581 40.93 1.03 -27.11
CA ARG A 581 41.67 -0.02 -27.86
C ARG A 581 41.05 -1.43 -27.72
N VAL A 582 40.47 -1.77 -26.56
CA VAL A 582 39.79 -3.07 -26.39
C VAL A 582 38.43 -3.09 -27.10
N VAL A 583 37.69 -1.98 -27.09
CA VAL A 583 36.44 -1.81 -27.86
C VAL A 583 36.71 -1.97 -29.35
N ASP A 584 37.74 -1.29 -29.88
CA ASP A 584 38.12 -1.30 -31.30
C ASP A 584 38.62 -2.69 -31.77
N GLU A 585 39.30 -3.45 -30.90
CA GLU A 585 39.65 -4.86 -31.18
C GLU A 585 38.41 -5.77 -31.08
N CYS A 586 37.51 -5.55 -30.13
CA CYS A 586 36.24 -6.27 -30.03
C CYS A 586 35.27 -5.96 -31.19
N GLU A 587 35.39 -4.80 -31.87
CA GLU A 587 34.61 -4.49 -33.08
C GLU A 587 34.86 -5.54 -34.17
N ARG A 588 36.08 -6.06 -34.26
CA ARG A 588 36.46 -7.11 -35.22
C ARG A 588 35.83 -8.47 -34.93
N LEU A 589 35.22 -8.64 -33.76
CA LEU A 589 34.43 -9.81 -33.36
C LEU A 589 32.92 -9.61 -33.57
N SER A 590 32.44 -8.43 -33.97
CA SER A 590 31.01 -8.16 -34.22
C SER A 590 30.37 -9.11 -35.24
N ASN A 591 31.16 -9.59 -36.20
CA ASN A 591 30.74 -10.54 -37.23
C ASN A 591 30.95 -12.02 -36.82
N VAL A 592 31.25 -12.28 -35.54
CA VAL A 592 31.54 -13.62 -35.00
C VAL A 592 30.49 -13.98 -33.93
N MET A 593 29.56 -14.86 -34.29
CA MET A 593 28.65 -15.47 -33.33
C MET A 593 29.32 -16.67 -32.64
N PHE A 594 29.31 -16.67 -31.32
CA PHE A 594 29.72 -17.81 -30.50
C PHE A 594 28.54 -18.74 -30.25
N ALA A 595 28.81 -20.01 -29.93
CA ALA A 595 27.78 -21.03 -29.72
C ALA A 595 27.88 -21.67 -28.32
N PHE A 596 27.70 -20.87 -27.26
CA PHE A 596 27.62 -21.39 -25.89
C PHE A 596 26.20 -21.91 -25.59
N PRO A 597 26.01 -23.21 -25.27
CA PRO A 597 24.69 -23.74 -24.97
C PRO A 597 24.14 -23.17 -23.66
N SER A 598 22.88 -22.76 -23.68
CA SER A 598 22.08 -22.46 -22.48
C SER A 598 21.62 -23.77 -21.80
N PRO A 599 21.22 -23.74 -20.52
CA PRO A 599 20.69 -24.93 -19.83
C PRO A 599 19.42 -25.48 -20.49
N SER A 600 18.58 -24.61 -21.04
CA SER A 600 17.36 -24.96 -21.79
C SER A 600 17.66 -25.60 -23.15
N ALA A 601 18.68 -25.11 -23.87
CA ALA A 601 19.06 -25.67 -25.18
C ALA A 601 19.71 -27.06 -25.10
N ALA A 602 20.11 -27.53 -23.91
CA ALA A 602 20.80 -28.83 -23.75
C ALA A 602 19.97 -30.06 -24.20
N ASN A 603 18.64 -29.93 -24.33
CA ASN A 603 17.75 -30.97 -24.85
C ASN A 603 17.25 -30.71 -26.29
N GLN A 604 17.67 -29.62 -26.94
CA GLN A 604 17.30 -29.32 -28.32
C GLN A 604 18.43 -29.69 -29.29
N VAL A 605 18.10 -30.46 -30.33
CA VAL A 605 19.04 -30.77 -31.41
C VAL A 605 19.31 -29.49 -32.20
N PHE A 606 20.58 -29.12 -32.30
CA PHE A 606 21.01 -27.96 -33.10
C PHE A 606 20.59 -28.13 -34.56
N VAL A 607 19.61 -27.33 -34.99
CA VAL A 607 19.32 -27.08 -36.40
C VAL A 607 19.99 -25.75 -36.77
N PRO A 608 21.00 -25.73 -37.65
CA PRO A 608 21.58 -24.47 -38.13
C PRO A 608 20.52 -23.63 -38.86
N ALA A 609 20.55 -22.31 -38.68
CA ALA A 609 19.68 -21.41 -39.43
C ALA A 609 19.98 -21.52 -40.93
N ALA A 610 19.00 -22.00 -41.70
CA ALA A 610 19.21 -22.31 -43.12
C ALA A 610 19.20 -21.03 -43.98
N ILE A 611 20.24 -20.87 -44.78
CA ILE A 611 20.32 -19.89 -45.87
C ILE A 611 19.28 -20.26 -46.95
N VAL A 612 18.61 -19.26 -47.52
CA VAL A 612 17.61 -19.46 -48.59
C VAL A 612 18.30 -19.68 -49.95
N VAL A 613 18.33 -20.93 -50.42
CA VAL A 613 18.52 -21.31 -51.84
C VAL A 613 17.65 -22.54 -52.15
N GLU A 614 17.20 -22.68 -53.40
CA GLU A 614 16.17 -23.63 -53.83
C GLU A 614 16.66 -25.04 -54.27
N THR A 615 15.71 -25.98 -54.24
CA THR A 615 15.54 -27.18 -55.11
C THR A 615 16.35 -28.49 -54.95
N THR A 616 15.55 -29.57 -55.06
CA THR A 616 15.84 -30.97 -55.50
C THR A 616 16.48 -32.00 -54.54
N PRO A 617 15.98 -33.27 -54.51
CA PRO A 617 16.40 -34.32 -53.54
C PRO A 617 17.21 -35.47 -54.17
N VAL A 618 17.82 -36.37 -53.35
CA VAL A 618 17.91 -37.85 -53.59
C VAL A 618 18.64 -38.67 -52.47
N GLN A 619 18.10 -39.88 -52.18
CA GLN A 619 18.69 -41.14 -51.63
C GLN A 619 19.58 -41.24 -50.34
N THR A 620 19.00 -41.93 -49.34
CA THR A 620 19.50 -43.11 -48.57
C THR A 620 21.01 -43.39 -48.33
N SER A 621 21.35 -43.79 -47.09
CA SER A 621 21.75 -45.20 -46.78
C SER A 621 21.94 -45.48 -45.26
N ARG A 622 22.20 -46.75 -44.89
CA ARG A 622 22.29 -47.30 -43.50
C ARG A 622 23.74 -47.40 -43.02
N ILE A 623 23.95 -47.56 -41.71
CA ILE A 623 24.89 -48.56 -41.15
C ILE A 623 24.46 -49.01 -39.73
N ILE A 624 24.91 -50.19 -39.29
CA ILE A 624 24.44 -50.95 -38.11
C ILE A 624 25.63 -51.57 -37.37
N ARG A 625 25.59 -51.71 -36.02
CA ARG A 625 26.17 -52.77 -35.13
C ARG A 625 26.42 -52.22 -33.70
N LYS A 626 26.36 -52.98 -32.59
CA LYS A 626 26.05 -54.41 -32.33
C LYS A 626 25.58 -54.65 -30.87
N THR A 627 25.01 -55.84 -30.59
CA THR A 627 24.44 -56.25 -29.28
C THR A 627 25.05 -57.54 -28.70
N LYS A 628 24.90 -57.77 -27.37
CA LYS A 628 24.70 -59.06 -26.62
C LYS A 628 24.52 -58.72 -25.11
N LYS A 629 23.56 -59.25 -24.30
CA LYS A 629 23.06 -60.62 -23.96
C LYS A 629 23.87 -61.32 -22.83
N ARG A 630 23.32 -62.15 -21.91
CA ARG A 630 21.94 -62.42 -21.36
C ARG A 630 22.04 -63.56 -20.29
N ARG A 631 20.96 -63.78 -19.48
CA ARG A 631 20.58 -64.97 -18.66
C ARG A 631 21.16 -65.03 -17.23
N GLU A 632 20.42 -65.33 -16.13
CA GLU A 632 19.29 -66.27 -15.82
C GLU A 632 19.79 -67.74 -15.64
N ARG A 633 19.48 -68.56 -14.60
CA ARG A 633 18.62 -68.45 -13.38
C ARG A 633 18.84 -69.65 -12.39
N GLU A 634 18.18 -69.65 -11.21
CA GLU A 634 17.84 -70.81 -10.30
C GLU A 634 19.02 -71.48 -9.51
N GLN A 635 18.89 -72.07 -8.28
CA GLN A 635 17.76 -72.31 -7.33
C GLN A 635 18.20 -72.58 -5.84
N SER A 636 17.21 -72.71 -4.92
CA SER A 636 17.18 -73.38 -3.57
C SER A 636 17.99 -72.89 -2.33
N GLU A 637 17.34 -72.04 -1.52
CA GLU A 637 16.98 -72.16 -0.08
C GLU A 637 17.91 -72.72 1.04
N SER A 638 17.99 -71.97 2.16
CA SER A 638 17.73 -72.49 3.52
C SER A 638 17.51 -71.36 4.57
N GLU A 639 16.86 -71.75 5.68
CA GLU A 639 16.42 -71.05 6.91
C GLU A 639 17.45 -70.13 7.63
N ALA A 640 17.09 -69.15 8.49
CA ALA A 640 15.78 -68.58 8.88
C ALA A 640 15.91 -67.25 9.71
N SER A 641 14.74 -66.66 10.03
CA SER A 641 14.44 -65.67 11.10
C SER A 641 14.46 -64.15 10.77
N ILE A 642 13.58 -63.43 11.48
CA ILE A 642 13.26 -61.98 11.45
C ILE A 642 12.65 -61.46 10.13
N PRO A 643 11.33 -61.17 10.08
CA PRO A 643 10.68 -60.64 8.89
C PRO A 643 10.83 -59.11 8.76
N ALA A 644 11.39 -58.64 7.65
CA ALA A 644 11.24 -57.26 7.20
C ALA A 644 9.97 -57.15 6.33
N VAL A 645 9.03 -56.28 6.70
CA VAL A 645 7.82 -56.02 5.93
C VAL A 645 7.86 -54.59 5.38
N THR A 646 8.14 -54.46 4.09
CA THR A 646 7.82 -53.24 3.33
C THR A 646 6.33 -53.23 2.99
N VAL A 647 5.56 -52.34 3.61
CA VAL A 647 4.29 -51.84 3.06
C VAL A 647 4.59 -50.52 2.32
N PRO A 648 3.94 -50.20 1.18
CA PRO A 648 4.18 -48.95 0.47
C PRO A 648 3.80 -47.71 1.28
N LEU A 649 4.22 -46.54 0.80
CA LEU A 649 3.71 -45.23 1.24
C LEU A 649 2.22 -45.09 0.90
N THR A 650 1.36 -45.60 1.77
CA THR A 650 -0.09 -45.34 1.72
C THR A 650 -0.34 -43.87 2.07
N ARG A 651 -0.79 -43.11 1.06
CA ARG A 651 -1.49 -41.84 1.30
C ARG A 651 -2.66 -42.13 2.24
N ASN A 652 -2.69 -41.46 3.39
CA ASN A 652 -3.93 -41.24 4.14
C ASN A 652 -4.25 -39.74 4.15
N PRO A 653 -5.54 -39.36 4.21
CA PRO A 653 -6.00 -38.28 3.34
C PRO A 653 -6.00 -36.89 3.97
N LEU A 654 -6.11 -35.87 3.11
CA LEU A 654 -6.68 -34.58 3.49
C LEU A 654 -8.17 -34.78 3.86
N PRO A 655 -8.79 -33.89 4.67
CA PRO A 655 -10.21 -33.98 5.02
C PRO A 655 -11.12 -34.12 3.80
N THR A 656 -12.24 -34.81 3.97
CA THR A 656 -13.16 -35.13 2.88
C THR A 656 -14.07 -33.95 2.54
N VAL A 657 -14.54 -33.88 1.28
CA VAL A 657 -15.43 -32.80 0.79
C VAL A 657 -16.69 -32.65 1.66
N MET A 658 -17.19 -33.74 2.24
CA MET A 658 -18.30 -33.76 3.22
C MET A 658 -18.12 -32.76 4.38
N ASP A 659 -16.89 -32.53 4.83
CA ASP A 659 -16.58 -31.63 5.96
C ASP A 659 -16.68 -30.15 5.57
N GLN A 660 -16.70 -29.83 4.26
CA GLN A 660 -16.77 -28.47 3.73
C GLN A 660 -18.22 -28.03 3.45
N GLU A 661 -19.08 -28.95 3.00
CA GLU A 661 -20.52 -28.67 2.81
C GLU A 661 -21.24 -28.39 4.14
N TYR A 662 -20.77 -28.97 5.26
CA TYR A 662 -21.35 -28.72 6.58
C TYR A 662 -21.19 -27.25 7.02
N VAL A 663 -19.99 -26.67 6.83
CA VAL A 663 -19.68 -25.27 7.18
C VAL A 663 -20.48 -24.29 6.32
N LEU A 664 -20.64 -24.58 5.02
CA LEU A 664 -21.39 -23.72 4.09
C LEU A 664 -22.89 -23.64 4.42
N ASN A 665 -23.47 -24.72 4.96
CA ASN A 665 -24.89 -24.76 5.30
C ASN A 665 -25.24 -24.03 6.61
N ASP A 666 -24.39 -24.11 7.64
CA ASP A 666 -24.58 -23.39 8.92
C ASP A 666 -24.55 -21.86 8.71
N LEU A 667 -23.62 -21.40 7.86
CA LEU A 667 -23.49 -20.04 7.35
C LEU A 667 -24.81 -19.49 6.74
N LEU A 668 -25.37 -20.21 5.77
CA LEU A 668 -26.60 -19.81 5.07
C LEU A 668 -27.83 -19.85 5.99
N ALA A 669 -27.89 -20.78 6.94
CA ALA A 669 -28.99 -20.89 7.89
C ALA A 669 -29.10 -19.65 8.79
N ARG A 670 -27.96 -19.15 9.27
CA ARG A 670 -27.92 -18.05 10.25
C ARG A 670 -27.99 -16.67 9.59
N GLN A 671 -27.56 -16.51 8.33
CA GLN A 671 -27.82 -15.29 7.55
C GLN A 671 -29.33 -15.00 7.44
N ARG A 672 -30.15 -16.05 7.23
CA ARG A 672 -31.62 -15.95 7.14
C ARG A 672 -32.33 -15.55 8.44
N GLN A 673 -31.69 -15.67 9.61
CA GLN A 673 -32.30 -15.24 10.88
C GLN A 673 -32.20 -13.73 11.10
N ARG A 674 -31.27 -13.02 10.43
CA ARG A 674 -31.02 -11.59 10.69
C ARG A 674 -31.99 -10.65 9.98
N THR A 675 -32.65 -11.12 8.91
CA THR A 675 -33.58 -10.33 8.07
C THR A 675 -35.01 -10.22 8.62
N LYS A 676 -35.28 -10.66 9.86
CA LYS A 676 -36.66 -10.90 10.37
C LYS A 676 -37.16 -9.98 11.50
N LEU A 677 -36.42 -8.93 11.87
CA LEU A 677 -36.81 -7.95 12.89
C LEU A 677 -36.48 -6.52 12.44
N ASN A 678 -37.46 -5.62 12.56
CA ASN A 678 -37.53 -4.22 12.09
C ASN A 678 -37.78 -4.06 10.58
N GLY A 679 -38.92 -3.54 10.10
CA GLY A 679 -40.20 -3.14 10.74
C GLY A 679 -41.35 -3.23 9.70
N PHE A 680 -42.54 -2.64 9.84
CA PHE A 680 -43.15 -1.82 10.92
C PHE A 680 -44.68 -2.13 11.00
N VAL A 681 -45.53 -1.26 11.56
CA VAL A 681 -46.89 -1.58 12.08
C VAL A 681 -48.03 -0.78 11.41
N ALA A 682 -49.30 -1.25 11.60
CA ALA A 682 -50.61 -0.57 11.41
C ALA A 682 -51.34 -0.77 10.04
N ASP A 683 -52.68 -0.88 9.95
CA ASP A 683 -53.72 -1.18 10.98
C ASP A 683 -55.08 -1.62 10.37
N GLU A 684 -55.81 -2.52 11.07
CA GLU A 684 -57.28 -2.82 11.10
C GLU A 684 -58.17 -2.79 9.80
N PRO A 685 -59.50 -3.12 9.81
CA PRO A 685 -60.39 -3.65 10.87
C PRO A 685 -61.26 -4.90 10.51
N LYS A 686 -61.64 -5.69 11.55
CA LYS A 686 -62.97 -6.39 11.79
C LYS A 686 -63.56 -7.33 10.70
N SER A 687 -64.34 -8.40 10.95
CA SER A 687 -64.93 -9.14 12.09
C SER A 687 -65.43 -10.51 11.55
N GLY A 688 -65.72 -11.60 12.29
CA GLY A 688 -65.80 -11.88 13.73
C GLY A 688 -66.20 -13.35 13.98
N ASP A 689 -66.63 -13.68 15.22
CA ASP A 689 -67.34 -14.91 15.65
C ASP A 689 -66.68 -16.31 15.51
N SER A 690 -65.85 -16.59 16.51
CA SER A 690 -65.74 -17.85 17.31
C SER A 690 -66.94 -18.84 17.30
N PRO A 691 -66.77 -20.15 17.62
CA PRO A 691 -66.05 -20.58 18.84
C PRO A 691 -65.30 -21.94 18.88
N ARG A 692 -64.29 -21.99 19.79
CA ARG A 692 -64.02 -23.00 20.88
C ARG A 692 -64.53 -24.45 20.70
N LEU A 693 -63.84 -25.53 21.08
CA LEU A 693 -62.54 -25.86 21.74
C LEU A 693 -62.35 -27.42 21.61
N LEU A 694 -61.32 -28.17 22.06
CA LEU A 694 -60.21 -28.03 23.03
C LEU A 694 -59.03 -29.00 22.66
N HIS A 695 -58.11 -29.26 23.60
CA HIS A 695 -57.03 -30.28 23.70
C HIS A 695 -57.22 -31.70 23.06
N LYS A 696 -56.17 -32.50 22.75
CA LYS A 696 -54.72 -32.43 23.10
C LYS A 696 -53.82 -33.30 22.18
N SER A 697 -52.52 -32.97 22.18
CA SER A 697 -51.31 -33.83 21.97
C SER A 697 -51.10 -34.66 20.68
N GLU A 698 -49.91 -34.41 20.11
CA GLU A 698 -48.93 -35.34 19.54
C GLU A 698 -48.96 -35.73 18.03
N ASP A 699 -47.72 -35.86 17.56
CA ASP A 699 -47.15 -36.35 16.29
C ASP A 699 -47.41 -35.66 14.95
N ILE A 700 -46.45 -35.91 14.05
CA ILE A 700 -46.13 -35.17 12.82
C ILE A 700 -46.28 -36.10 11.62
N ASP A 701 -46.76 -35.57 10.51
CA ASP A 701 -46.35 -36.04 9.17
C ASP A 701 -46.15 -34.82 8.25
N GLU A 702 -45.04 -34.81 7.49
CA GLU A 702 -44.65 -33.70 6.60
C GLU A 702 -45.14 -33.92 5.15
N PRO A 703 -45.33 -32.83 4.39
CA PRO A 703 -45.18 -32.84 2.93
C PRO A 703 -43.93 -32.05 2.48
N HIS A 704 -43.02 -32.74 1.81
CA HIS A 704 -41.67 -32.29 1.41
C HIS A 704 -41.56 -30.91 0.72
N GLU A 705 -40.61 -30.09 1.16
CA GLU A 705 -39.96 -29.03 0.34
C GLU A 705 -38.72 -29.58 -0.38
N GLN A 706 -38.30 -28.97 -1.50
CA GLN A 706 -37.08 -29.37 -2.22
C GLN A 706 -35.82 -28.62 -1.73
N PRO A 707 -34.67 -29.29 -1.51
CA PRO A 707 -33.45 -28.65 -0.99
C PRO A 707 -32.88 -27.51 -1.85
N LEU A 708 -32.34 -26.50 -1.16
CA LEU A 708 -31.69 -25.34 -1.76
C LEU A 708 -30.51 -25.71 -2.69
N GLU A 709 -29.81 -26.81 -2.41
CA GLU A 709 -28.73 -27.36 -3.25
C GLU A 709 -29.21 -27.68 -4.68
N ILE A 710 -30.46 -28.16 -4.84
CA ILE A 710 -31.06 -28.42 -6.16
C ILE A 710 -31.29 -27.08 -6.89
N LEU A 711 -31.71 -26.04 -6.17
CA LEU A 711 -31.89 -24.70 -6.71
C LEU A 711 -30.54 -24.06 -7.11
N ILE A 712 -29.49 -24.26 -6.29
CA ILE A 712 -28.13 -23.78 -6.56
C ILE A 712 -27.53 -24.51 -7.76
N ARG A 713 -27.63 -25.85 -7.86
CA ARG A 713 -27.19 -26.60 -9.05
C ARG A 713 -27.95 -26.15 -10.31
N LYS A 714 -29.25 -25.91 -10.21
CA LYS A 714 -30.12 -25.43 -11.30
C LYS A 714 -29.84 -23.99 -11.74
N ASN A 715 -29.23 -23.17 -10.87
CA ASN A 715 -28.77 -21.82 -11.20
C ASN A 715 -27.32 -21.82 -11.75
N MET A 716 -26.39 -22.54 -11.12
CA MET A 716 -24.99 -22.63 -11.58
C MET A 716 -24.84 -23.41 -12.90
N SER A 717 -25.76 -24.33 -13.22
CA SER A 717 -25.82 -24.96 -14.55
C SER A 717 -26.07 -23.95 -15.69
N GLY A 718 -26.57 -22.75 -15.38
CA GLY A 718 -26.70 -21.65 -16.36
C GLY A 718 -25.40 -20.91 -16.65
N VAL A 719 -24.41 -20.96 -15.75
CA VAL A 719 -23.14 -20.18 -15.86
C VAL A 719 -22.07 -20.93 -16.67
N PHE A 720 -22.11 -22.27 -16.68
CA PHE A 720 -21.19 -23.11 -17.47
C PHE A 720 -21.86 -23.77 -18.70
N GLY A 721 -22.98 -23.21 -19.15
CA GLY A 721 -23.89 -23.79 -20.17
C GLY A 721 -23.40 -23.79 -21.63
N SER A 722 -22.11 -24.01 -21.90
CA SER A 722 -21.58 -24.08 -23.28
C SER A 722 -20.42 -25.04 -23.55
N PHE A 723 -19.84 -25.71 -22.53
CA PHE A 723 -18.78 -26.73 -22.75
C PHE A 723 -18.98 -28.04 -21.97
N ALA A 724 -20.20 -28.55 -21.99
CA ALA A 724 -20.55 -29.97 -21.94
C ALA A 724 -21.74 -30.17 -22.92
N ASP A 725 -21.93 -31.29 -23.62
CA ASP A 725 -21.44 -32.64 -23.38
C ASP A 725 -20.59 -33.24 -24.52
N GLN A 726 -19.44 -33.83 -24.17
CA GLN A 726 -19.30 -35.31 -24.10
C GLN A 726 -17.94 -35.73 -23.50
N ALA A 727 -17.97 -36.81 -22.70
CA ALA A 727 -16.82 -37.54 -22.14
C ALA A 727 -15.81 -36.75 -21.26
N CYS A 728 -15.99 -36.82 -19.93
CA CYS A 728 -15.04 -36.29 -18.94
C CYS A 728 -13.67 -37.01 -18.98
N GLY A 729 -12.59 -36.24 -18.86
CA GLY A 729 -11.20 -36.69 -19.12
C GLY A 729 -10.14 -36.29 -18.09
N SER A 730 -10.48 -36.24 -16.79
CA SER A 730 -9.57 -35.97 -15.64
C SER A 730 -8.93 -34.57 -15.54
N TYR A 731 -8.60 -34.18 -14.30
CA TYR A 731 -8.06 -32.86 -13.94
C TYR A 731 -6.62 -32.60 -14.45
N ASP A 732 -5.92 -33.65 -14.87
CA ASP A 732 -4.55 -33.58 -15.40
C ASP A 732 -4.49 -33.23 -16.91
N SER A 733 -5.64 -33.08 -17.58
CA SER A 733 -5.72 -32.77 -19.02
C SER A 733 -5.43 -31.31 -19.39
N LEU A 734 -5.22 -30.43 -18.41
CA LEU A 734 -4.99 -28.98 -18.59
C LEU A 734 -3.60 -28.61 -19.18
N PHE A 735 -2.73 -29.58 -19.49
CA PHE A 735 -1.35 -29.33 -19.93
C PHE A 735 -0.87 -30.27 -21.06
N VAL A 736 -1.61 -30.34 -22.18
CA VAL A 736 -1.14 -30.97 -23.43
C VAL A 736 -1.57 -30.15 -24.65
N ASP A 737 -0.61 -29.69 -25.45
CA ASP A 737 -0.85 -29.20 -26.82
C ASP A 737 -1.18 -30.36 -27.76
N ASP A 738 -2.18 -30.21 -28.63
CA ASP A 738 -2.40 -31.13 -29.77
C ASP A 738 -2.91 -30.34 -31.02
N PRO A 739 -2.63 -30.80 -32.26
CA PRO A 739 -2.54 -29.92 -33.44
C PRO A 739 -3.87 -29.68 -34.20
N PRO A 740 -3.95 -28.63 -35.04
CA PRO A 740 -5.20 -28.14 -35.62
C PRO A 740 -5.85 -29.06 -36.66
N ARG A 741 -7.20 -29.02 -36.73
CA ARG A 741 -8.00 -29.71 -37.75
C ARG A 741 -8.97 -28.78 -38.50
N LYS A 742 -8.81 -28.78 -39.83
CA LYS A 742 -9.76 -28.40 -40.89
C LYS A 742 -11.17 -28.96 -40.68
N ASN A 743 -12.30 -28.39 -41.11
CA ASN A 743 -12.66 -27.20 -41.94
C ASN A 743 -13.89 -26.51 -41.24
N THR A 744 -14.57 -25.44 -41.69
CA THR A 744 -15.18 -25.13 -43.01
C THR A 744 -15.67 -23.67 -43.06
N GLU A 745 -16.01 -23.18 -44.26
CA GLU A 745 -16.30 -21.77 -44.56
C GLU A 745 -17.63 -21.24 -43.99
N VAL A 746 -17.58 -20.07 -43.33
CA VAL A 746 -18.68 -19.11 -43.14
C VAL A 746 -18.07 -17.71 -43.33
N SER A 747 -18.82 -16.75 -43.86
CA SER A 747 -18.27 -15.49 -44.43
C SER A 747 -17.85 -14.44 -43.40
N ASP A 748 -16.61 -13.93 -43.53
CA ASP A 748 -16.09 -12.79 -42.78
C ASP A 748 -16.78 -11.46 -43.11
N THR A 749 -17.11 -10.67 -42.08
CA THR A 749 -17.36 -9.22 -42.21
C THR A 749 -16.68 -8.35 -41.14
N HIS A 750 -16.09 -8.95 -40.10
CA HIS A 750 -15.34 -8.23 -39.06
C HIS A 750 -13.93 -8.82 -38.91
N PRO A 751 -12.86 -8.00 -38.96
CA PRO A 751 -11.52 -8.49 -38.68
C PRO A 751 -11.40 -8.84 -37.18
N PRO A 752 -10.63 -9.86 -36.81
CA PRO A 752 -10.39 -10.17 -35.40
C PRO A 752 -9.67 -8.99 -34.73
N VAL A 753 -10.31 -8.41 -33.71
CA VAL A 753 -9.67 -7.40 -32.85
C VAL A 753 -8.56 -8.12 -32.07
N GLU A 754 -7.32 -7.65 -32.19
CA GLU A 754 -6.21 -8.17 -31.39
C GLU A 754 -6.54 -7.99 -29.91
N ASP A 755 -6.41 -9.06 -29.10
CA ASP A 755 -6.70 -9.04 -27.67
C ASP A 755 -5.59 -8.34 -26.87
N THR A 756 -5.38 -7.07 -27.22
CA THR A 756 -4.37 -6.16 -26.70
C THR A 756 -4.99 -5.31 -25.61
N LYS A 757 -4.53 -5.52 -24.37
CA LYS A 757 -4.88 -4.65 -23.25
C LYS A 757 -4.58 -3.19 -23.59
N CYS A 758 -5.48 -2.29 -23.23
CA CYS A 758 -5.32 -0.85 -23.45
C CYS A 758 -5.03 -0.10 -22.15
N GLU A 759 -4.37 1.05 -22.26
CA GLU A 759 -4.31 2.03 -21.16
C GLU A 759 -5.75 2.45 -20.80
N GLY A 760 -6.06 2.45 -19.50
CA GLY A 760 -7.40 2.63 -18.96
C GLY A 760 -8.22 1.35 -18.72
N GLU A 761 -7.74 0.16 -19.10
CA GLU A 761 -8.39 -1.11 -18.78
C GLU A 761 -7.92 -1.68 -17.42
N ILE A 762 -8.85 -1.76 -16.45
CA ILE A 762 -8.55 -2.16 -15.07
C ILE A 762 -8.68 -3.67 -14.91
N ASN A 763 -7.68 -4.26 -14.24
CA ASN A 763 -7.60 -5.69 -13.98
C ASN A 763 -7.89 -5.96 -12.50
N LEU A 764 -9.17 -6.12 -12.17
CA LEU A 764 -9.64 -6.39 -10.81
C LEU A 764 -9.16 -7.76 -10.31
N GLN A 765 -8.73 -7.81 -9.05
CA GLN A 765 -8.36 -9.06 -8.36
C GLN A 765 -9.61 -9.86 -7.99
N SER A 766 -9.48 -11.18 -7.78
CA SER A 766 -10.63 -12.07 -7.53
C SER A 766 -11.48 -11.68 -6.31
N GLY A 767 -10.90 -11.04 -5.29
CA GLY A 767 -11.65 -10.49 -4.15
C GLY A 767 -12.42 -9.21 -4.47
N GLU A 768 -11.88 -8.37 -5.37
CA GLU A 768 -12.53 -7.13 -5.83
C GLU A 768 -13.68 -7.46 -6.78
N VAL A 769 -13.50 -8.43 -7.69
CA VAL A 769 -14.57 -8.97 -8.55
C VAL A 769 -15.70 -9.56 -7.70
N LEU A 770 -15.38 -10.30 -6.63
CA LEU A 770 -16.38 -10.85 -5.72
C LEU A 770 -17.13 -9.75 -4.95
N LYS A 771 -16.44 -8.73 -4.43
CA LYS A 771 -17.09 -7.59 -3.76
C LYS A 771 -17.98 -6.81 -4.74
N LEU A 772 -17.48 -6.51 -5.94
CA LEU A 772 -18.24 -5.85 -7.01
C LEU A 772 -19.53 -6.62 -7.35
N ALA A 773 -19.44 -7.95 -7.49
CA ALA A 773 -20.60 -8.80 -7.76
C ALA A 773 -21.60 -8.90 -6.59
N MET A 774 -21.19 -8.57 -5.37
CA MET A 774 -22.06 -8.51 -4.19
C MET A 774 -22.70 -7.13 -3.97
N ASP A 775 -21.96 -6.06 -4.27
CA ASP A 775 -22.37 -4.68 -4.04
C ASP A 775 -23.18 -4.09 -5.20
N VAL A 776 -22.96 -4.56 -6.44
CA VAL A 776 -23.42 -3.90 -7.68
C VAL A 776 -24.29 -4.80 -8.58
N PHE A 777 -23.92 -6.07 -8.79
CA PHE A 777 -24.59 -6.90 -9.82
C PHE A 777 -26.02 -7.30 -9.42
N ARG A 778 -26.92 -7.40 -10.40
CA ARG A 778 -28.37 -7.49 -10.17
C ARG A 778 -28.95 -8.89 -10.35
N ASP A 779 -28.45 -9.72 -11.28
CA ASP A 779 -28.68 -11.17 -11.28
C ASP A 779 -27.40 -11.90 -10.81
N GLN A 780 -27.58 -12.98 -10.04
CA GLN A 780 -26.50 -13.81 -9.51
C GLN A 780 -25.75 -14.63 -10.59
N ARG A 781 -26.11 -14.46 -11.86
CA ARG A 781 -25.50 -15.12 -13.03
C ARG A 781 -24.87 -14.13 -14.01
N GLU A 782 -24.66 -12.88 -13.62
CA GLU A 782 -23.92 -11.90 -14.42
C GLU A 782 -22.42 -12.20 -14.44
N ASN A 783 -21.85 -12.31 -15.64
CA ASN A 783 -20.44 -12.58 -15.86
C ASN A 783 -19.69 -11.32 -16.27
N LEU A 784 -18.85 -10.79 -15.36
CA LEU A 784 -17.93 -9.68 -15.64
C LEU A 784 -17.08 -9.97 -16.90
N GLN A 785 -17.20 -9.11 -17.92
CA GLN A 785 -16.43 -9.20 -19.16
C GLN A 785 -15.17 -8.33 -19.11
N ARG A 786 -15.33 -7.01 -18.84
CA ARG A 786 -14.23 -6.02 -18.78
C ARG A 786 -14.56 -4.88 -17.80
N CYS A 787 -13.53 -4.18 -17.34
CA CYS A 787 -13.61 -3.01 -16.47
C CYS A 787 -12.70 -1.91 -17.03
N PHE A 788 -13.19 -0.67 -17.09
CA PHE A 788 -12.46 0.49 -17.62
C PHE A 788 -12.61 1.70 -16.70
N GLN A 789 -11.60 2.58 -16.68
CA GLN A 789 -11.68 3.89 -16.05
C GLN A 789 -12.21 4.93 -17.05
N VAL A 790 -13.21 5.72 -16.64
CA VAL A 790 -13.88 6.74 -17.45
C VAL A 790 -14.20 7.98 -16.62
N PHE A 791 -14.61 9.07 -17.26
CA PHE A 791 -14.84 10.37 -16.62
C PHE A 791 -16.27 10.87 -16.86
N GLU A 792 -16.82 11.56 -15.87
CA GLU A 792 -18.20 12.03 -15.86
C GLU A 792 -18.40 13.38 -16.56
N ARG A 793 -18.69 13.33 -17.88
CA ARG A 793 -19.20 14.45 -18.71
C ARG A 793 -18.31 15.72 -18.67
N PHE A 794 -18.86 16.86 -19.11
CA PHE A 794 -18.20 18.18 -19.18
C PHE A 794 -18.73 19.14 -18.09
N VAL A 795 -18.87 18.65 -16.86
CA VAL A 795 -19.58 19.33 -15.74
C VAL A 795 -18.79 20.46 -15.08
N VAL A 796 -19.49 21.24 -14.24
CA VAL A 796 -18.92 22.34 -13.47
C VAL A 796 -18.02 21.84 -12.33
N GLY A 797 -16.72 22.07 -12.46
CA GLY A 797 -15.73 21.84 -11.40
C GLY A 797 -14.67 20.79 -11.78
N ARG A 798 -14.31 19.93 -10.81
CA ARG A 798 -13.37 18.83 -11.00
C ARG A 798 -14.08 17.64 -11.68
N PRO A 799 -13.55 17.08 -12.79
CA PRO A 799 -14.06 15.86 -13.39
C PRO A 799 -14.09 14.73 -12.36
N ALA A 800 -15.23 14.06 -12.25
CA ALA A 800 -15.37 12.91 -11.37
C ALA A 800 -14.93 11.64 -12.10
N GLU A 801 -13.97 10.92 -11.52
CA GLU A 801 -13.56 9.60 -12.02
C GLU A 801 -14.65 8.56 -11.73
N ARG A 802 -14.82 7.63 -12.68
CA ARG A 802 -15.85 6.59 -12.67
C ARG A 802 -15.29 5.27 -13.17
N LEU A 803 -15.86 4.17 -12.69
CA LEU A 803 -15.60 2.83 -13.21
C LEU A 803 -16.74 2.41 -14.12
N LEU A 804 -16.40 2.08 -15.37
CA LEU A 804 -17.28 1.41 -16.32
C LEU A 804 -17.10 -0.10 -16.19
N ILE A 805 -18.16 -0.80 -15.81
CA ILE A 805 -18.19 -2.26 -15.74
C ILE A 805 -19.10 -2.81 -16.85
N LEU A 806 -18.59 -3.77 -17.62
CA LEU A 806 -19.38 -4.54 -18.59
C LEU A 806 -19.59 -5.95 -18.05
N THR A 807 -20.85 -6.33 -17.79
CA THR A 807 -21.25 -7.74 -17.65
C THR A 807 -21.82 -8.23 -18.98
N ASP A 808 -22.22 -9.50 -19.04
CA ASP A 808 -22.99 -10.06 -20.16
C ASP A 808 -24.45 -9.58 -20.19
N GLN A 809 -25.00 -9.00 -19.11
CA GLN A 809 -26.41 -8.59 -19.02
C GLN A 809 -26.63 -7.08 -18.80
N ASN A 810 -25.67 -6.39 -18.18
CA ASN A 810 -25.78 -4.97 -17.81
C ASN A 810 -24.46 -4.21 -18.05
N ILE A 811 -24.60 -2.89 -18.16
CA ILE A 811 -23.50 -1.93 -18.08
C ILE A 811 -23.70 -1.12 -16.80
N TYR A 812 -22.65 -1.00 -15.99
CA TYR A 812 -22.67 -0.20 -14.78
C TYR A 812 -21.68 0.96 -14.86
N ILE A 813 -22.08 2.13 -14.35
CA ILE A 813 -21.19 3.27 -14.11
C ILE A 813 -21.18 3.55 -12.62
N LEU A 814 -20.00 3.45 -12.01
CA LEU A 814 -19.82 3.47 -10.56
C LEU A 814 -18.90 4.62 -10.14
N SER A 815 -19.12 5.19 -8.96
CA SER A 815 -18.03 5.81 -8.21
C SER A 815 -17.35 4.79 -7.31
N GLN A 816 -16.07 5.05 -7.06
CA GLN A 816 -15.27 4.35 -6.06
C GLN A 816 -15.09 5.29 -4.87
N SER A 817 -15.73 4.98 -3.74
CA SER A 817 -15.56 5.76 -2.51
C SER A 817 -14.54 5.09 -1.57
N LEU A 818 -13.86 5.93 -0.80
CA LEU A 818 -12.97 5.51 0.28
C LEU A 818 -13.63 5.97 1.58
N THR A 819 -14.31 5.05 2.27
CA THR A 819 -14.96 5.38 3.54
C THR A 819 -13.90 5.75 4.58
N THR A 820 -14.00 6.99 5.07
CA THR A 820 -13.19 7.53 6.16
C THR A 820 -14.15 8.01 7.25
N ASP A 821 -14.09 7.38 8.42
CA ASP A 821 -14.97 7.68 9.54
C ASP A 821 -14.55 9.01 10.21
N ASN A 822 -14.91 10.15 9.61
CA ASN A 822 -15.45 11.34 10.30
C ASN A 822 -15.76 12.53 9.36
N GLN A 823 -16.73 13.35 9.77
CA GLN A 823 -17.03 14.65 9.16
C GLN A 823 -16.14 15.76 9.74
N ASP A 824 -14.85 15.82 9.37
CA ASP A 824 -14.03 17.02 9.61
C ASP A 824 -12.96 17.20 8.51
N THR A 825 -13.17 18.16 7.61
CA THR A 825 -12.50 18.25 6.30
C THR A 825 -11.18 19.03 6.33
N SER A 826 -10.35 18.83 7.37
CA SER A 826 -9.15 19.67 7.60
C SER A 826 -7.83 18.96 7.93
N GLN A 827 -7.70 17.66 7.61
CA GLN A 827 -6.38 17.02 7.36
C GLN A 827 -6.50 15.67 6.62
N VAL A 828 -6.15 15.64 5.33
CA VAL A 828 -6.10 14.42 4.52
C VAL A 828 -4.74 14.32 3.83
N GLN A 829 -3.75 13.72 4.52
CA GLN A 829 -2.51 13.25 3.88
C GLN A 829 -1.78 12.21 4.74
N GLU A 830 -2.14 10.94 4.53
CA GLU A 830 -1.27 9.74 4.41
C GLU A 830 -2.13 8.49 4.60
N MET A 831 -2.30 7.68 3.55
CA MET A 831 -3.07 6.43 3.58
C MET A 831 -2.17 5.22 3.35
N THR A 832 -2.17 4.25 4.26
CA THR A 832 -1.78 2.86 3.93
C THR A 832 -2.67 1.82 4.60
N SER A 833 -3.30 1.00 3.76
CA SER A 833 -3.73 -0.38 4.02
C SER A 833 -4.73 -0.68 5.17
N SER A 834 -5.90 -0.02 5.18
CA SER A 834 -7.18 -0.75 5.40
C SER A 834 -8.42 0.01 4.90
N SER A 835 -8.31 0.80 3.83
CA SER A 835 -9.45 1.48 3.20
C SER A 835 -10.44 0.45 2.64
N GLN A 836 -11.66 0.42 3.17
CA GLN A 836 -12.74 -0.32 2.52
C GLN A 836 -13.22 0.51 1.33
N VAL A 837 -12.79 0.08 0.13
CA VAL A 837 -13.37 0.56 -1.12
C VAL A 837 -14.84 0.14 -1.17
N GLU A 838 -15.76 1.10 -1.29
CA GLU A 838 -17.17 0.84 -1.60
C GLU A 838 -17.51 1.36 -2.99
N TYR A 839 -18.24 0.54 -3.75
CA TYR A 839 -18.66 0.81 -5.12
C TYR A 839 -20.11 1.27 -5.12
N HIS A 840 -20.33 2.56 -5.41
CA HIS A 840 -21.68 3.11 -5.51
C HIS A 840 -22.09 3.20 -6.97
N SER A 841 -23.16 2.50 -7.35
CA SER A 841 -23.69 2.57 -8.71
C SER A 841 -24.43 3.89 -8.92
N HIS A 842 -24.02 4.67 -9.92
CA HIS A 842 -24.74 5.87 -10.36
C HIS A 842 -25.75 5.54 -11.47
N CYS A 843 -25.39 4.60 -12.35
CA CYS A 843 -26.20 4.18 -13.50
C CYS A 843 -26.08 2.67 -13.72
N GLU A 844 -27.23 2.00 -13.75
CA GLU A 844 -27.40 0.62 -14.23
C GLU A 844 -28.16 0.65 -15.57
N ALA A 845 -27.48 0.27 -16.65
CA ALA A 845 -28.03 0.22 -18.01
C ALA A 845 -28.09 -1.22 -18.50
N ALA A 846 -29.29 -1.82 -18.48
CA ALA A 846 -29.48 -3.18 -18.98
C ALA A 846 -29.14 -3.30 -20.48
N MET A 847 -28.42 -4.36 -20.85
CA MET A 847 -27.90 -4.53 -22.22
C MET A 847 -29.03 -4.67 -23.25
N ASP A 848 -30.17 -5.23 -22.86
CA ASP A 848 -31.40 -5.28 -23.68
C ASP A 848 -32.14 -3.92 -23.77
N ALA A 849 -31.89 -2.97 -22.86
CA ALA A 849 -32.55 -1.66 -22.83
C ALA A 849 -31.84 -0.60 -23.68
N ILE A 850 -30.54 -0.77 -23.96
CA ILE A 850 -29.79 0.10 -24.89
C ILE A 850 -30.38 -0.05 -26.30
N ASP A 851 -30.61 1.03 -27.02
CA ASP A 851 -30.98 0.98 -28.44
C ASP A 851 -29.69 0.90 -29.28
N TYR A 852 -28.90 1.97 -29.22
CA TYR A 852 -27.63 2.14 -29.93
C TYR A 852 -26.58 2.88 -29.07
N ILE A 853 -25.32 2.80 -29.52
CA ILE A 853 -24.17 3.48 -28.94
C ILE A 853 -23.75 4.61 -29.91
N GLY A 854 -23.68 5.83 -29.41
CA GLY A 854 -23.10 6.97 -30.12
C GLY A 854 -21.64 7.20 -29.72
N LEU A 855 -20.79 7.54 -30.67
CA LEU A 855 -19.42 8.00 -30.45
C LEU A 855 -19.26 9.42 -31.00
N THR A 856 -18.53 10.27 -30.28
CA THR A 856 -18.10 11.57 -30.80
C THR A 856 -17.08 11.42 -31.93
N ASP A 857 -16.96 12.44 -32.78
CA ASP A 857 -16.11 12.46 -33.98
C ASP A 857 -14.61 12.24 -33.67
N ASP A 858 -14.19 12.59 -32.44
CA ASP A 858 -12.85 12.33 -31.89
C ASP A 858 -12.69 10.89 -31.32
N PHE A 859 -13.80 10.20 -31.06
CA PHE A 859 -13.96 8.90 -30.38
C PHE A 859 -13.53 8.94 -28.89
N GLN A 860 -13.61 10.10 -28.24
CA GLN A 860 -13.19 10.30 -26.84
C GLN A 860 -14.38 10.52 -25.88
N SER A 861 -15.62 10.46 -26.37
CA SER A 861 -16.84 10.33 -25.57
C SER A 861 -17.75 9.22 -26.13
N VAL A 862 -18.39 8.47 -25.23
CA VAL A 862 -19.31 7.38 -25.52
C VAL A 862 -20.69 7.75 -24.96
N LEU A 863 -21.72 7.59 -25.79
CA LEU A 863 -23.12 7.89 -25.47
C LEU A 863 -23.94 6.60 -25.58
N LEU A 864 -24.64 6.23 -24.50
CA LEU A 864 -25.63 5.16 -24.49
C LEU A 864 -27.02 5.77 -24.63
N PHE A 865 -27.80 5.31 -25.61
CA PHE A 865 -29.19 5.70 -25.80
C PHE A 865 -30.10 4.53 -25.44
N ALA A 866 -31.18 4.78 -24.69
CA ALA A 866 -32.17 3.76 -24.32
C ALA A 866 -33.25 3.59 -25.40
N LYS A 867 -33.84 2.40 -25.49
CA LYS A 867 -34.99 2.12 -26.37
C LYS A 867 -36.18 2.97 -25.98
N GLN A 868 -36.93 3.45 -26.97
CA GLN A 868 -38.08 4.35 -26.76
C GLN A 868 -39.08 3.78 -25.75
N GLY A 869 -39.32 4.51 -24.65
CA GLY A 869 -40.19 4.08 -23.55
C GLY A 869 -39.50 3.29 -22.43
N THR A 870 -38.19 3.07 -22.53
CA THR A 870 -37.35 2.55 -21.43
C THR A 870 -36.43 3.65 -20.88
N ASN A 871 -35.93 3.45 -19.66
CA ASN A 871 -34.94 4.31 -19.01
C ASN A 871 -33.88 3.40 -18.36
N PHE A 872 -32.62 3.80 -18.40
CA PHE A 872 -31.59 3.28 -17.50
C PHE A 872 -31.90 3.67 -16.05
N LYS A 873 -31.42 2.87 -15.10
CA LYS A 873 -31.70 3.04 -13.67
C LYS A 873 -30.61 3.93 -13.06
N MET A 874 -30.93 5.22 -12.94
CA MET A 874 -30.14 6.20 -12.19
C MET A 874 -30.37 6.03 -10.69
N HIS A 875 -29.36 6.31 -9.87
CA HIS A 875 -29.36 5.93 -8.45
C HIS A 875 -29.28 7.09 -7.43
N ASP A 876 -28.68 8.23 -7.78
CA ASP A 876 -28.38 9.32 -6.82
C ASP A 876 -29.22 10.60 -6.96
N GLU A 877 -30.08 10.72 -7.98
CA GLU A 877 -30.95 11.90 -8.16
C GLU A 877 -32.41 11.53 -8.43
N GLU A 878 -33.34 12.08 -7.63
CA GLU A 878 -34.78 11.83 -7.75
C GLU A 878 -35.44 12.47 -9.01
N HIS A 879 -34.70 13.24 -9.81
CA HIS A 879 -35.26 14.12 -10.85
C HIS A 879 -34.68 13.93 -12.27
N LEU A 880 -33.91 12.87 -12.51
CA LEU A 880 -33.40 12.54 -13.85
C LEU A 880 -34.21 11.41 -14.49
N SER A 881 -34.59 11.58 -15.77
CA SER A 881 -34.88 10.43 -16.63
C SER A 881 -33.59 9.64 -16.90
N GLY A 882 -33.71 8.45 -17.47
CA GLY A 882 -32.59 7.54 -17.76
C GLY A 882 -32.42 7.23 -19.25
N ASP A 883 -33.01 8.01 -20.15
CA ASP A 883 -33.03 7.73 -21.59
C ASP A 883 -31.69 7.89 -22.33
N VAL A 884 -30.75 8.72 -21.84
CA VAL A 884 -29.43 8.93 -22.45
C VAL A 884 -28.36 9.11 -21.37
N VAL A 885 -27.20 8.47 -21.55
CA VAL A 885 -26.05 8.57 -20.64
C VAL A 885 -24.76 8.76 -21.43
N MET A 886 -24.02 9.82 -21.13
CA MET A 886 -22.72 10.15 -21.73
C MET A 886 -21.58 10.03 -20.73
N MET A 887 -20.42 9.56 -21.21
CA MET A 887 -19.15 9.45 -20.48
C MET A 887 -17.96 9.78 -21.38
N ALA A 888 -16.88 10.33 -20.81
CA ALA A 888 -15.65 10.65 -21.52
C ALA A 888 -14.56 9.60 -21.24
N THR A 889 -13.81 9.19 -22.26
CA THR A 889 -12.83 8.09 -22.18
C THR A 889 -11.38 8.57 -22.17
N GLY A 890 -11.12 9.86 -22.36
CA GLY A 890 -9.75 10.40 -22.38
C GLY A 890 -8.97 10.08 -23.66
N ASP A 891 -9.05 8.86 -24.18
CA ASP A 891 -8.36 8.39 -25.38
C ASP A 891 -9.30 7.78 -26.45
N LYS A 892 -8.88 7.91 -27.71
CA LYS A 892 -9.54 7.43 -28.93
C LYS A 892 -9.44 5.91 -29.13
N LYS A 893 -8.32 5.28 -28.78
CA LYS A 893 -8.19 3.81 -28.82
C LYS A 893 -9.06 3.19 -27.73
N LEU A 894 -9.02 3.75 -26.52
CA LEU A 894 -9.87 3.32 -25.40
C LEU A 894 -11.37 3.48 -25.70
N GLY A 895 -11.81 4.64 -26.20
CA GLY A 895 -13.22 4.86 -26.55
C GLY A 895 -13.74 3.91 -27.64
N LYS A 896 -12.91 3.56 -28.63
CA LYS A 896 -13.24 2.49 -29.59
C LYS A 896 -13.31 1.12 -28.92
N ILE A 897 -12.31 0.74 -28.12
CA ILE A 897 -12.27 -0.57 -27.45
C ILE A 897 -13.45 -0.76 -26.50
N ILE A 898 -13.89 0.30 -25.82
CA ILE A 898 -15.10 0.29 -24.99
C ILE A 898 -16.34 -0.05 -25.83
N ALA A 899 -16.53 0.61 -26.98
CA ALA A 899 -17.66 0.30 -27.86
C ALA A 899 -17.59 -1.12 -28.46
N ASP A 900 -16.42 -1.53 -28.97
CA ASP A 900 -16.18 -2.88 -29.48
C ASP A 900 -16.47 -3.94 -28.38
N ALA A 901 -16.09 -3.66 -27.12
CA ALA A 901 -16.33 -4.53 -25.97
C ALA A 901 -17.79 -4.58 -25.52
N MET A 902 -18.54 -3.47 -25.59
CA MET A 902 -19.98 -3.43 -25.32
C MET A 902 -20.75 -4.31 -26.33
N CYS A 903 -20.40 -4.25 -27.62
CA CYS A 903 -20.99 -5.11 -28.64
C CYS A 903 -20.69 -6.59 -28.36
N MET A 904 -19.43 -6.96 -28.11
CA MET A 904 -19.05 -8.34 -27.77
C MET A 904 -19.72 -8.87 -26.49
N ALA A 905 -19.92 -8.02 -25.48
CA ALA A 905 -20.64 -8.38 -24.26
C ALA A 905 -22.12 -8.68 -24.55
N ALA A 906 -22.78 -7.85 -25.34
CA ALA A 906 -24.18 -8.01 -25.72
C ALA A 906 -24.44 -9.27 -26.58
N GLU A 907 -23.50 -9.62 -27.47
CA GLU A 907 -23.57 -10.85 -28.26
C GLU A 907 -23.46 -12.11 -27.38
N LYS A 908 -22.49 -12.13 -26.45
CA LYS A 908 -22.34 -13.22 -25.47
C LYS A 908 -23.55 -13.35 -24.54
N GLY A 909 -24.15 -12.22 -24.15
CA GLY A 909 -25.34 -12.17 -23.30
C GLY A 909 -26.63 -12.66 -23.95
N GLY A 910 -26.66 -12.87 -25.27
CA GLY A 910 -27.85 -13.35 -25.98
C GLY A 910 -28.97 -12.30 -26.13
N ARG A 911 -28.61 -11.00 -26.12
CA ARG A 911 -29.53 -9.86 -26.30
C ARG A 911 -30.54 -10.07 -27.42
N GLN A 912 -31.82 -9.80 -27.15
CA GLN A 912 -32.88 -9.93 -28.17
C GLN A 912 -32.78 -8.82 -29.22
N GLY A 913 -32.21 -9.17 -30.37
CA GLY A 913 -31.97 -8.27 -31.51
C GLY A 913 -30.52 -8.21 -32.00
N GLY A 914 -29.58 -8.90 -31.33
CA GLY A 914 -28.14 -8.80 -31.65
C GLY A 914 -27.48 -7.56 -31.03
N ALA A 915 -26.20 -7.32 -31.34
CA ALA A 915 -25.41 -6.23 -30.75
C ALA A 915 -26.06 -4.83 -30.89
N PRO A 916 -25.81 -3.89 -29.97
CA PRO A 916 -26.09 -2.47 -30.19
C PRO A 916 -25.39 -1.97 -31.46
N LEU A 917 -26.08 -1.15 -32.25
CA LEU A 917 -25.46 -0.46 -33.38
C LEU A 917 -24.54 0.64 -32.86
N VAL A 918 -23.32 0.73 -33.40
CA VAL A 918 -22.36 1.81 -33.08
C VAL A 918 -22.41 2.86 -34.17
N TYR A 919 -22.89 4.05 -33.83
CA TYR A 919 -22.89 5.21 -34.70
C TYR A 919 -21.72 6.12 -34.35
N THR A 920 -20.88 6.43 -35.34
CA THR A 920 -19.81 7.45 -35.26
C THR A 920 -20.32 8.84 -35.65
N ASP A 921 -21.64 8.97 -35.84
CA ASP A 921 -22.35 10.22 -36.08
C ASP A 921 -22.92 10.72 -34.75
N SER A 922 -22.31 11.77 -34.21
CA SER A 922 -22.67 12.36 -32.92
C SER A 922 -23.84 13.36 -33.00
N THR A 923 -24.62 13.34 -34.09
CA THR A 923 -25.66 14.31 -34.47
C THR A 923 -26.43 14.96 -33.32
N PRO A 924 -27.01 14.24 -32.32
CA PRO A 924 -27.74 14.90 -31.22
C PRO A 924 -26.87 15.89 -30.43
N TYR A 925 -25.66 15.47 -30.06
CA TYR A 925 -24.68 16.31 -29.36
C TYR A 925 -24.12 17.41 -30.27
N ALA A 926 -23.77 17.07 -31.51
CA ALA A 926 -23.32 18.05 -32.50
C ALA A 926 -24.37 19.14 -32.80
N LEU A 927 -25.66 18.81 -32.74
CA LEU A 927 -26.77 19.77 -32.86
C LEU A 927 -26.95 20.65 -31.62
N ILE A 928 -26.62 20.17 -30.42
CA ILE A 928 -26.59 21.01 -29.21
C ILE A 928 -25.45 22.02 -29.31
N VAL A 929 -24.23 21.54 -29.57
CA VAL A 929 -23.03 22.39 -29.71
C VAL A 929 -23.21 23.42 -30.82
N ARG A 930 -23.77 23.05 -31.98
CA ARG A 930 -24.09 24.03 -33.05
C ARG A 930 -25.10 25.08 -32.61
N ARG A 931 -26.23 24.69 -32.00
CA ARG A 931 -27.25 25.65 -31.52
C ARG A 931 -26.72 26.58 -30.42
N PHE A 932 -25.80 26.11 -29.59
CA PHE A 932 -25.07 26.94 -28.63
C PHE A 932 -24.16 27.96 -29.34
N LEU A 933 -23.33 27.51 -30.29
CA LEU A 933 -22.44 28.41 -31.05
C LEU A 933 -23.23 29.44 -31.89
N ASP A 934 -24.30 29.02 -32.57
CA ASP A 934 -25.21 29.89 -33.33
C ASP A 934 -25.77 31.03 -32.45
N LYS A 935 -26.01 30.76 -31.16
CA LYS A 935 -26.53 31.70 -30.16
C LYS A 935 -25.46 32.63 -29.60
N GLU A 936 -24.30 32.09 -29.20
CA GLU A 936 -23.23 32.87 -28.56
C GLU A 936 -22.47 33.72 -29.61
N LEU A 937 -22.06 33.12 -30.73
CA LEU A 937 -21.37 33.81 -31.83
C LEU A 937 -22.33 34.64 -32.71
N LYS A 938 -23.64 34.37 -32.64
CA LYS A 938 -24.72 35.01 -33.43
C LYS A 938 -24.59 34.81 -34.95
N GLN A 939 -23.76 33.87 -35.36
CA GLN A 939 -23.55 33.44 -36.75
C GLN A 939 -23.18 31.95 -36.75
N SER A 940 -23.59 31.24 -37.79
CA SER A 940 -23.31 29.81 -37.91
C SER A 940 -21.94 29.58 -38.53
N GLU A 941 -21.07 28.85 -37.84
CA GLU A 941 -19.72 28.53 -38.28
C GLU A 941 -19.45 27.03 -38.30
N GLU A 942 -18.52 26.61 -39.16
CA GLU A 942 -18.01 25.24 -39.16
C GLU A 942 -17.14 25.01 -37.92
N ILE A 943 -17.45 23.96 -37.15
CA ILE A 943 -16.63 23.49 -36.04
C ILE A 943 -15.41 22.79 -36.64
N LEU A 944 -14.23 23.42 -36.52
CA LEU A 944 -12.97 22.87 -37.01
C LEU A 944 -12.36 21.87 -36.00
N HIS A 945 -12.64 22.06 -34.71
CA HIS A 945 -12.21 21.14 -33.65
C HIS A 945 -13.06 21.31 -32.39
N THR A 946 -13.15 20.24 -31.59
CA THR A 946 -13.56 20.26 -30.19
C THR A 946 -12.62 19.37 -29.38
N SER A 947 -12.37 19.70 -28.11
CA SER A 947 -11.59 18.87 -27.19
C SER A 947 -11.93 19.20 -25.73
N LEU A 948 -11.93 18.18 -24.86
CA LEU A 948 -12.04 18.40 -23.41
C LEU A 948 -10.68 18.81 -22.85
N VAL A 949 -10.64 19.94 -22.14
CA VAL A 949 -9.44 20.51 -21.54
C VAL A 949 -9.72 20.98 -20.12
N PHE A 950 -8.67 21.18 -19.34
CA PHE A 950 -8.73 22.15 -18.24
C PHE A 950 -8.33 23.52 -18.77
N TRP A 951 -9.15 24.52 -18.51
CA TRP A 951 -8.84 25.93 -18.74
C TRP A 951 -8.55 26.64 -17.42
N ARG A 952 -7.64 27.61 -17.46
CA ARG A 952 -7.38 28.56 -16.38
C ARG A 952 -7.12 29.95 -16.96
N GLU A 953 -7.97 30.91 -16.61
CA GLU A 953 -7.73 32.33 -16.83
C GLU A 953 -6.56 32.79 -15.94
N THR A 954 -5.75 33.75 -16.40
CA THR A 954 -4.72 34.35 -15.54
C THR A 954 -4.69 35.86 -15.73
N SER A 955 -5.43 36.55 -14.88
CA SER A 955 -5.28 37.99 -14.70
C SER A 955 -3.89 38.33 -14.15
N THR A 956 -3.41 39.54 -14.39
CA THR A 956 -2.01 39.90 -14.16
C THR A 956 -1.71 40.48 -12.76
N LEU A 957 -2.69 40.53 -11.82
CA LEU A 957 -2.62 41.41 -10.62
C LEU A 957 -3.35 40.96 -9.31
N GLY A 958 -2.80 39.97 -8.58
CA GLY A 958 -2.48 40.10 -7.13
C GLY A 958 -3.50 39.85 -5.97
N THR A 959 -3.37 38.69 -5.33
CA THR A 959 -3.63 38.26 -3.92
C THR A 959 -5.07 38.15 -3.31
N ALA A 960 -5.73 36.98 -3.41
CA ALA A 960 -7.03 36.63 -2.79
C ALA A 960 -6.96 35.58 -1.66
N VAL A 961 -8.11 35.41 -1.01
CA VAL A 961 -8.46 34.35 -0.05
C VAL A 961 -9.77 33.72 -0.53
N GLU A 962 -9.90 32.39 -0.46
CA GLU A 962 -11.19 31.73 -0.72
C GLU A 962 -12.26 32.17 0.27
N ILE A 963 -13.40 32.64 -0.25
CA ILE A 963 -14.58 33.00 0.53
C ILE A 963 -15.77 32.33 -0.14
N SER A 964 -16.29 31.29 0.49
CA SER A 964 -17.49 30.58 0.05
C SER A 964 -18.54 30.57 1.17
N HIS A 965 -19.77 30.96 0.85
CA HIS A 965 -20.91 30.83 1.76
C HIS A 965 -22.21 30.69 1.01
N GLN A 966 -23.10 29.83 1.48
CA GLN A 966 -24.35 29.54 0.79
C GLN A 966 -25.52 29.33 1.76
N GLY A 967 -26.73 29.65 1.30
CA GLY A 967 -27.95 29.45 2.06
C GLY A 967 -29.18 30.06 1.40
N TYR A 968 -30.36 29.66 1.87
CA TYR A 968 -31.60 30.31 1.48
C TYR A 968 -31.80 31.61 2.27
N LEU A 969 -32.05 32.71 1.56
CA LEU A 969 -32.42 33.99 2.17
C LEU A 969 -33.73 34.49 1.57
N MET A 970 -34.52 35.17 2.40
CA MET A 970 -35.64 35.96 1.91
C MET A 970 -35.09 37.30 1.42
N HIS A 971 -35.31 37.67 0.15
CA HIS A 971 -34.84 38.92 -0.43
C HIS A 971 -35.94 39.77 -1.04
N ARG A 972 -35.67 41.07 -1.19
CA ARG A 972 -36.47 41.99 -2.01
C ARG A 972 -35.62 43.13 -2.56
N SER A 973 -35.97 43.58 -3.76
CA SER A 973 -35.35 44.73 -4.43
C SER A 973 -36.18 46.01 -4.17
N LEU A 974 -35.51 47.07 -3.72
CA LEU A 974 -36.15 48.36 -3.45
C LEU A 974 -36.20 49.20 -4.74
N ASP A 975 -37.30 49.05 -5.51
CA ASP A 975 -37.55 49.81 -6.75
C ASP A 975 -37.38 51.33 -6.50
N VAL A 976 -36.45 51.94 -7.24
CA VAL A 976 -36.07 53.36 -7.11
C VAL A 976 -37.15 54.30 -7.70
N SER A 977 -38.15 53.75 -8.39
CA SER A 977 -39.25 54.48 -9.02
C SER A 977 -40.19 55.12 -7.98
N TRP A 978 -40.01 56.41 -7.67
CA TRP A 978 -40.78 57.13 -6.63
C TRP A 978 -42.32 57.16 -6.80
N TRP A 979 -42.86 56.77 -7.96
CA TRP A 979 -44.31 56.61 -8.22
C TRP A 979 -44.82 55.16 -8.10
N ARG A 980 -43.93 54.16 -7.98
CA ARG A 980 -44.31 52.78 -7.64
C ARG A 980 -44.16 52.59 -6.14
N LYS A 981 -45.07 51.82 -5.54
CA LYS A 981 -44.78 51.26 -4.22
C LYS A 981 -43.67 50.22 -4.39
N PRO A 982 -42.69 50.15 -3.48
CA PRO A 982 -41.82 48.99 -3.39
C PRO A 982 -42.68 47.72 -3.28
N ASN A 983 -42.26 46.62 -3.93
CA ASN A 983 -42.86 45.33 -3.67
C ASN A 983 -42.54 44.93 -2.22
N ASP A 984 -43.56 44.88 -1.36
CA ASP A 984 -43.41 44.39 0.00
C ASP A 984 -43.24 42.85 0.06
N ASP A 985 -43.52 42.15 -1.05
CA ASP A 985 -43.37 40.71 -1.19
C ASP A 985 -41.89 40.28 -1.16
N TRP A 986 -41.48 39.72 -0.03
CA TRP A 986 -40.22 38.99 0.11
C TRP A 986 -40.26 37.69 -0.71
N LYS A 987 -39.20 37.43 -1.49
CA LYS A 987 -39.00 36.16 -2.21
C LYS A 987 -37.98 35.29 -1.50
N GLN A 988 -38.20 33.98 -1.42
CA GLN A 988 -37.12 33.05 -1.08
C GLN A 988 -36.27 32.80 -2.32
N SER A 989 -34.94 32.91 -2.19
CA SER A 989 -33.99 32.49 -3.22
C SER A 989 -32.75 31.89 -2.56
N TYR A 990 -32.02 31.09 -3.32
CA TYR A 990 -30.77 30.49 -2.88
C TYR A 990 -29.61 31.41 -3.22
N PHE A 991 -28.81 31.76 -2.23
CA PHE A 991 -27.66 32.66 -2.38
C PHE A 991 -26.36 31.88 -2.23
N LEU A 992 -25.40 32.16 -3.12
CA LEU A 992 -24.03 31.64 -3.07
C LEU A 992 -23.06 32.83 -3.21
N LEU A 993 -22.37 33.16 -2.12
CA LEU A 993 -21.21 34.03 -2.16
C LEU A 993 -20.00 33.18 -2.56
N GLN A 994 -19.32 33.55 -3.64
CA GLN A 994 -18.07 32.94 -4.07
C GLN A 994 -17.10 34.06 -4.49
N GLY A 995 -16.05 34.26 -3.69
CA GLY A 995 -15.13 35.38 -3.84
C GLY A 995 -15.89 36.72 -3.84
N ARG A 996 -15.71 37.50 -4.90
CA ARG A 996 -16.36 38.83 -5.11
C ARG A 996 -17.67 38.78 -5.90
N LYS A 997 -18.30 37.60 -6.06
CA LYS A 997 -19.58 37.44 -6.78
C LYS A 997 -20.60 36.80 -5.84
N LEU A 998 -21.76 37.45 -5.68
CA LEU A 998 -22.91 36.92 -4.96
C LEU A 998 -23.96 36.47 -5.98
N TYR A 999 -24.03 35.16 -6.21
CA TYR A 999 -24.96 34.51 -7.11
C TYR A 999 -26.32 34.31 -6.42
N VAL A 1000 -27.41 34.49 -7.17
CA VAL A 1000 -28.80 34.33 -6.73
C VAL A 1000 -29.51 33.37 -7.67
N PHE A 1001 -30.06 32.29 -7.13
CA PHE A 1001 -30.77 31.25 -7.87
C PHE A 1001 -32.19 31.07 -7.31
N THR A 1002 -33.13 30.58 -8.11
CA THR A 1002 -34.51 30.32 -7.64
C THR A 1002 -34.56 29.26 -6.54
N ASP A 1003 -33.59 28.36 -6.52
CA ASP A 1003 -33.51 27.18 -5.65
C ASP A 1003 -32.05 26.67 -5.58
N MET A 1004 -31.83 25.69 -4.69
CA MET A 1004 -30.52 25.10 -4.43
C MET A 1004 -29.92 24.29 -5.58
N THR A 1005 -30.66 23.98 -6.66
CA THR A 1005 -30.07 23.25 -7.80
C THR A 1005 -29.08 24.12 -8.59
N CYS A 1006 -29.14 25.44 -8.40
CA CYS A 1006 -28.35 26.45 -9.12
C CYS A 1006 -28.56 26.45 -10.66
N LYS A 1007 -29.54 25.69 -11.18
CA LYS A 1007 -29.82 25.54 -12.62
C LYS A 1007 -30.54 26.77 -13.21
N ILE A 1008 -31.30 27.51 -12.40
CA ILE A 1008 -31.97 28.75 -12.80
C ILE A 1008 -31.45 29.92 -11.95
N GLY A 1009 -30.54 30.70 -12.54
CA GLY A 1009 -30.04 31.95 -11.93
C GLY A 1009 -31.06 33.09 -12.07
N GLU A 1010 -31.42 33.74 -10.95
CA GLU A 1010 -32.23 34.97 -10.94
C GLU A 1010 -31.34 36.21 -11.20
N ARG A 1011 -30.14 36.27 -10.61
CA ARG A 1011 -29.19 37.40 -10.74
C ARG A 1011 -27.78 36.98 -10.34
N VAL A 1012 -26.76 37.65 -10.90
CA VAL A 1012 -25.41 37.70 -10.31
C VAL A 1012 -25.15 39.13 -9.86
N ILE A 1013 -24.75 39.30 -8.60
CA ILE A 1013 -24.40 40.59 -8.01
C ILE A 1013 -22.88 40.64 -7.90
N ASN A 1014 -22.25 41.45 -8.76
CA ASN A 1014 -20.82 41.69 -8.67
C ASN A 1014 -20.51 42.65 -7.51
N LEU A 1015 -19.59 42.25 -6.63
CA LEU A 1015 -19.10 43.03 -5.48
C LEU A 1015 -17.78 43.75 -5.79
N SER A 1016 -17.16 43.49 -6.95
CA SER A 1016 -16.05 44.32 -7.45
C SER A 1016 -16.59 45.60 -8.09
N GLY A 1017 -15.97 46.73 -7.72
CA GLY A 1017 -16.49 48.08 -7.94
C GLY A 1017 -16.61 48.83 -6.61
N GLY A 1018 -16.43 50.15 -6.64
CA GLY A 1018 -16.42 50.97 -5.43
C GLY A 1018 -17.76 50.96 -4.68
N ALA A 1019 -17.66 51.22 -3.37
CA ALA A 1019 -18.78 51.46 -2.45
C ALA A 1019 -19.99 50.51 -2.63
N VAL A 1020 -19.87 49.31 -2.05
CA VAL A 1020 -21.02 48.49 -1.64
C VAL A 1020 -21.13 48.58 -0.12
N GLU A 1021 -22.21 49.15 0.41
CA GLU A 1021 -22.42 49.24 1.87
C GLU A 1021 -23.41 48.18 2.35
N THR A 1022 -23.06 47.51 3.46
CA THR A 1022 -23.91 46.56 4.18
C THR A 1022 -24.36 47.15 5.53
N GLN A 1023 -25.67 47.18 5.79
CA GLN A 1023 -26.22 47.72 7.05
C GLN A 1023 -27.37 46.87 7.62
N GLU A 1024 -27.49 46.81 8.96
CA GLU A 1024 -28.66 46.26 9.66
C GLU A 1024 -29.82 47.27 9.59
N VAL A 1025 -31.02 46.83 9.20
CA VAL A 1025 -32.20 47.68 8.98
C VAL A 1025 -33.36 47.26 9.89
N GLU A 1026 -33.68 48.08 10.87
CA GLU A 1026 -34.80 47.83 11.80
C GLU A 1026 -36.16 48.16 11.15
N LEU A 1027 -36.91 47.12 10.75
CA LEU A 1027 -38.23 47.27 10.15
C LEU A 1027 -39.33 47.32 11.23
N LYS A 1028 -40.18 48.36 11.19
CA LYS A 1028 -41.18 48.71 12.23
C LYS A 1028 -42.31 47.68 12.48
N LYS A 1029 -42.25 46.50 11.85
CA LYS A 1029 -43.15 45.36 12.07
C LYS A 1029 -42.39 44.05 11.84
N HIS A 1030 -42.33 43.20 12.86
CA HIS A 1030 -42.06 41.75 12.86
C HIS A 1030 -40.78 41.19 12.22
N HIS A 1031 -40.05 41.89 11.36
CA HIS A 1031 -38.78 41.42 10.78
C HIS A 1031 -37.59 41.95 11.60
N THR A 1032 -36.96 41.08 12.40
CA THR A 1032 -35.96 41.48 13.41
C THR A 1032 -34.50 41.42 12.96
N PHE A 1033 -34.19 40.73 11.85
CA PHE A 1033 -32.82 40.52 11.36
C PHE A 1033 -32.79 40.74 9.84
N VAL A 1034 -32.50 41.97 9.41
CA VAL A 1034 -32.45 42.36 8.00
C VAL A 1034 -31.16 43.09 7.69
N LEU A 1035 -30.42 42.55 6.72
CA LEU A 1035 -29.25 43.12 6.07
C LEU A 1035 -29.71 43.87 4.80
N GLN A 1036 -29.22 45.07 4.55
CA GLN A 1036 -29.39 45.75 3.26
C GLN A 1036 -28.03 45.94 2.57
N ILE A 1037 -27.97 45.56 1.29
CA ILE A 1037 -26.88 45.83 0.36
C ILE A 1037 -27.27 47.04 -0.49
N THR A 1038 -26.39 48.04 -0.57
CA THR A 1038 -26.56 49.23 -1.42
C THR A 1038 -25.41 49.37 -2.41
N PHE A 1039 -25.62 50.08 -3.52
CA PHE A 1039 -24.60 50.29 -4.56
C PHE A 1039 -24.37 51.79 -4.87
N PRO A 1040 -23.87 52.61 -3.91
CA PRO A 1040 -23.56 54.03 -4.12
C PRO A 1040 -22.96 54.43 -5.48
N ASP A 1041 -21.97 53.68 -5.99
CA ASP A 1041 -21.31 53.99 -7.28
C ASP A 1041 -22.10 53.51 -8.52
N ARG A 1042 -23.26 52.87 -8.34
CA ARG A 1042 -24.17 52.36 -9.38
C ARG A 1042 -25.62 52.79 -9.09
N PRO A 1043 -25.97 54.09 -9.25
CA PRO A 1043 -27.27 54.64 -8.82
C PRO A 1043 -28.48 54.07 -9.58
N ASP A 1044 -28.29 53.41 -10.72
CA ASP A 1044 -29.34 52.71 -11.46
C ASP A 1044 -29.67 51.31 -10.89
N GLU A 1045 -28.82 50.74 -10.01
CA GLU A 1045 -29.09 49.46 -9.35
C GLU A 1045 -29.85 49.63 -8.03
N ALA A 1046 -31.10 49.16 -8.03
CA ALA A 1046 -31.95 49.10 -6.84
C ALA A 1046 -31.28 48.36 -5.66
N PRO A 1047 -31.26 48.95 -4.44
CA PRO A 1047 -30.77 48.30 -3.23
C PRO A 1047 -31.53 47.00 -2.91
N ILE A 1048 -30.83 46.05 -2.30
CA ILE A 1048 -31.38 44.72 -1.99
C ILE A 1048 -31.45 44.56 -0.47
N GLN A 1049 -32.62 44.18 0.05
CA GLN A 1049 -32.77 43.74 1.44
C GLN A 1049 -32.78 42.21 1.50
N LEU A 1050 -32.04 41.66 2.46
CA LEU A 1050 -31.91 40.24 2.79
C LEU A 1050 -32.34 40.03 4.24
N GLN A 1051 -33.40 39.25 4.46
CA GLN A 1051 -33.82 38.84 5.80
C GLN A 1051 -33.19 37.49 6.14
N CYS A 1052 -32.60 37.42 7.33
CA CYS A 1052 -32.05 36.20 7.91
C CYS A 1052 -33.00 35.61 8.97
N THR A 1053 -32.80 34.34 9.30
CA THR A 1053 -33.54 33.61 10.35
C THR A 1053 -33.12 34.04 11.76
N SER A 1054 -31.88 34.50 11.94
CA SER A 1054 -31.29 34.84 13.23
C SER A 1054 -30.27 35.99 13.13
N ARG A 1055 -29.97 36.63 14.27
CA ARG A 1055 -28.89 37.63 14.37
C ARG A 1055 -27.52 37.03 14.07
N ASP A 1056 -27.28 35.78 14.44
CA ASP A 1056 -25.97 35.12 14.23
C ASP A 1056 -25.73 34.84 12.74
N GLU A 1057 -26.77 34.41 12.01
CA GLU A 1057 -26.75 34.26 10.55
C GLU A 1057 -26.54 35.61 9.86
N MET A 1058 -27.29 36.65 10.26
CA MET A 1058 -27.12 38.01 9.72
C MET A 1058 -25.71 38.56 9.96
N THR A 1059 -25.16 38.33 11.16
CA THR A 1059 -23.78 38.71 11.52
C THR A 1059 -22.76 37.96 10.66
N ARG A 1060 -22.99 36.67 10.40
CA ARG A 1060 -22.15 35.85 9.51
C ARG A 1060 -22.15 36.35 8.07
N TRP A 1061 -23.33 36.62 7.50
CA TRP A 1061 -23.45 37.18 6.15
C TRP A 1061 -22.81 38.57 6.04
N MET A 1062 -23.05 39.47 7.00
CA MET A 1062 -22.38 40.79 7.04
C MET A 1062 -20.85 40.66 7.12
N HIS A 1063 -20.33 39.76 7.95
CA HIS A 1063 -18.90 39.53 8.10
C HIS A 1063 -18.27 39.00 6.81
N LEU A 1064 -18.85 37.97 6.19
CA LEU A 1064 -18.29 37.35 4.98
C LEU A 1064 -18.39 38.27 3.76
N LEU A 1065 -19.47 39.04 3.62
CA LEU A 1065 -19.55 40.10 2.61
C LEU A 1065 -18.51 41.21 2.86
N SER A 1066 -18.26 41.59 4.12
CA SER A 1066 -17.22 42.57 4.46
C SER A 1066 -15.81 42.06 4.13
N ILE A 1067 -15.53 40.76 4.25
CA ILE A 1067 -14.25 40.18 3.82
C ILE A 1067 -14.17 40.15 2.28
N ALA A 1068 -15.24 39.74 1.58
CA ALA A 1068 -15.28 39.73 0.11
C ALA A 1068 -15.08 41.13 -0.52
N LEU A 1069 -15.55 42.18 0.17
CA LEU A 1069 -15.35 43.58 -0.21
C LEU A 1069 -13.96 44.14 0.16
N SER A 1070 -13.14 43.41 0.93
CA SER A 1070 -11.83 43.89 1.41
C SER A 1070 -10.63 43.00 1.04
N SER A 1071 -10.84 41.85 0.40
CA SER A 1071 -9.77 41.06 -0.24
C SER A 1071 -9.18 41.78 -1.47
N GLN A 1072 -8.04 41.31 -1.97
CA GLN A 1072 -7.55 41.55 -3.35
C GLN A 1072 -7.67 40.21 -4.14
N ASP A 1073 -6.96 39.95 -5.25
CA ASP A 1073 -7.24 38.76 -6.13
C ASP A 1073 -6.00 38.01 -6.75
N ASP A 1074 -5.75 36.78 -6.27
CA ASP A 1074 -4.85 35.72 -6.79
C ASP A 1074 -5.64 34.41 -6.78
N GLY A 1075 -5.46 33.57 -7.80
CA GLY A 1075 -5.53 32.12 -7.62
C GLY A 1075 -6.90 31.47 -7.87
N GLU A 1076 -7.49 31.69 -9.04
CA GLU A 1076 -8.52 30.78 -9.53
C GLU A 1076 -7.94 29.37 -9.80
N ASP A 1077 -8.70 28.33 -9.46
CA ASP A 1077 -8.44 26.93 -9.83
C ASP A 1077 -8.76 26.66 -11.31
N ALA A 1078 -8.14 25.62 -11.87
CA ALA A 1078 -8.40 25.21 -13.25
C ALA A 1078 -9.74 24.47 -13.39
N VAL A 1079 -10.52 24.83 -14.41
CA VAL A 1079 -11.91 24.39 -14.61
C VAL A 1079 -12.03 23.47 -15.82
N SER A 1080 -12.79 22.38 -15.70
CA SER A 1080 -13.07 21.45 -16.81
C SER A 1080 -14.02 22.07 -17.84
N CYS A 1081 -13.66 22.07 -19.13
CA CYS A 1081 -14.44 22.70 -20.19
C CYS A 1081 -14.21 22.07 -21.57
N ALA A 1082 -15.17 22.25 -22.48
CA ALA A 1082 -14.98 22.03 -23.91
C ALA A 1082 -14.29 23.25 -24.55
N LEU A 1083 -13.22 22.99 -25.30
CA LEU A 1083 -12.51 23.97 -26.12
C LEU A 1083 -12.87 23.76 -27.58
N ILE A 1084 -13.60 24.71 -28.16
CA ILE A 1084 -14.13 24.64 -29.52
C ILE A 1084 -13.38 25.65 -30.41
N ILE A 1085 -12.86 25.18 -31.54
CA ILE A 1085 -12.25 26.02 -32.59
C ILE A 1085 -13.23 26.09 -33.75
N THR A 1086 -13.68 27.30 -34.11
CA THR A 1086 -14.50 27.58 -35.30
C THR A 1086 -13.66 28.24 -36.40
N ALA A 1087 -14.30 28.79 -37.44
CA ALA A 1087 -13.61 29.46 -38.54
C ALA A 1087 -13.07 30.86 -38.14
N SER A 1088 -13.69 31.53 -37.17
CA SER A 1088 -13.28 32.86 -36.68
C SER A 1088 -12.90 32.91 -35.20
N SER A 1089 -13.35 31.96 -34.38
CA SER A 1089 -13.37 32.10 -32.92
C SER A 1089 -12.87 30.86 -32.18
N LEU A 1090 -12.37 31.09 -30.97
CA LEU A 1090 -12.08 30.08 -29.95
C LEU A 1090 -13.11 30.25 -28.84
N VAL A 1091 -13.98 29.25 -28.67
CA VAL A 1091 -15.01 29.25 -27.63
C VAL A 1091 -14.62 28.27 -26.53
N ILE A 1092 -14.49 28.78 -25.31
CA ILE A 1092 -14.34 28.00 -24.09
C ILE A 1092 -15.73 27.92 -23.45
N CYS A 1093 -16.27 26.72 -23.32
CA CYS A 1093 -17.62 26.52 -22.80
C CYS A 1093 -17.73 25.31 -21.89
N GLN A 1094 -18.75 25.33 -21.04
CA GLN A 1094 -18.99 24.30 -20.04
C GLN A 1094 -20.43 23.82 -20.13
N GLU A 1095 -20.64 22.53 -19.99
CA GLU A 1095 -21.93 21.90 -20.26
C GLU A 1095 -22.77 21.81 -18.98
N GLY A 1096 -24.08 21.82 -19.18
CA GLY A 1096 -25.02 21.36 -18.18
C GLY A 1096 -24.83 19.88 -17.92
N GLU A 1097 -24.98 19.50 -16.66
CA GLU A 1097 -25.19 18.12 -16.22
C GLU A 1097 -26.21 17.35 -17.08
N ASN A 1098 -27.24 18.06 -17.59
CA ASN A 1098 -28.32 17.53 -18.42
C ASN A 1098 -28.31 18.05 -19.88
N VAL A 1099 -27.17 18.53 -20.38
CA VAL A 1099 -26.99 19.14 -21.72
C VAL A 1099 -27.66 18.38 -22.88
N LEU A 1100 -27.73 17.04 -22.82
CA LEU A 1100 -28.38 16.18 -23.82
C LEU A 1100 -29.93 16.23 -23.80
N ARG A 1101 -30.53 17.01 -22.89
CA ARG A 1101 -31.98 17.14 -22.68
C ARG A 1101 -32.47 18.58 -22.54
N ASP A 1102 -31.68 19.43 -21.87
CA ASP A 1102 -32.01 20.85 -21.64
C ASP A 1102 -31.26 21.79 -22.61
N ASP A 1103 -30.42 21.24 -23.49
CA ASP A 1103 -29.51 21.96 -24.39
C ASP A 1103 -28.57 22.94 -23.65
N PHE A 1104 -28.40 22.81 -22.33
CA PHE A 1104 -27.70 23.80 -21.54
C PHE A 1104 -26.18 23.72 -21.73
N MET A 1105 -25.62 24.79 -22.27
CA MET A 1105 -24.20 25.09 -22.29
C MET A 1105 -24.01 26.55 -21.90
N ARG A 1106 -22.98 26.85 -21.10
CA ARG A 1106 -22.57 28.21 -20.76
C ARG A 1106 -21.22 28.53 -21.39
N SER A 1107 -21.12 29.71 -22.00
CA SER A 1107 -19.83 30.27 -22.39
C SER A 1107 -19.05 30.66 -21.13
N LEU A 1108 -17.76 30.31 -21.10
CA LEU A 1108 -16.81 30.80 -20.11
C LEU A 1108 -16.02 31.97 -20.68
N LEU A 1109 -15.51 31.82 -21.92
CA LEU A 1109 -14.78 32.84 -22.66
C LEU A 1109 -14.98 32.63 -24.17
N VAL A 1110 -15.04 33.73 -24.92
CA VAL A 1110 -14.97 33.72 -26.39
C VAL A 1110 -13.84 34.64 -26.81
N LEU A 1111 -12.83 34.10 -27.49
CA LEU A 1111 -11.74 34.86 -28.09
C LEU A 1111 -11.88 34.83 -29.61
N ASN A 1112 -11.72 35.99 -30.26
CA ASN A 1112 -11.56 35.99 -31.71
C ASN A 1112 -10.16 35.44 -32.05
N LEU A 1113 -10.04 34.59 -33.08
CA LEU A 1113 -8.75 34.04 -33.49
C LEU A 1113 -7.78 35.12 -34.03
N THR A 1114 -8.28 36.32 -34.35
CA THR A 1114 -7.46 37.49 -34.72
C THR A 1114 -6.89 38.27 -33.52
N ASP A 1115 -7.44 38.09 -32.31
CA ASP A 1115 -6.97 38.76 -31.09
C ASP A 1115 -5.86 37.97 -30.35
N LEU A 1116 -5.53 36.78 -30.85
CA LEU A 1116 -4.46 35.91 -30.34
C LEU A 1116 -3.09 36.38 -30.86
N LEU A 1117 -2.27 36.93 -29.97
CA LEU A 1117 -0.94 37.47 -30.28
C LEU A 1117 0.11 36.35 -30.45
N SER A 1118 0.08 35.37 -29.55
CA SER A 1118 1.06 34.28 -29.53
C SER A 1118 0.46 33.01 -28.93
N GLY A 1119 1.06 31.87 -29.27
CA GLY A 1119 0.79 30.59 -28.61
C GLY A 1119 2.07 29.89 -28.21
N VAL A 1120 2.02 29.11 -27.13
CA VAL A 1120 3.16 28.38 -26.57
C VAL A 1120 2.72 26.98 -26.18
N ARG A 1121 3.19 25.96 -26.91
CA ARG A 1121 3.05 24.55 -26.50
C ARG A 1121 4.23 24.11 -25.63
N MET A 1122 3.93 23.34 -24.61
CA MET A 1122 4.93 22.74 -23.72
C MET A 1122 4.49 21.31 -23.37
N ALA A 1123 5.40 20.36 -23.56
CA ALA A 1123 5.28 18.98 -23.11
C ALA A 1123 6.37 18.69 -22.07
N THR A 1124 6.01 17.97 -21.02
CA THR A 1124 6.88 17.60 -19.89
C THR A 1124 6.52 16.20 -19.40
N GLU A 1125 7.29 15.65 -18.46
CA GLU A 1125 7.05 14.32 -17.89
C GLU A 1125 5.75 14.22 -17.07
N HIS A 1126 5.09 15.35 -16.75
CA HIS A 1126 3.88 15.40 -15.90
C HIS A 1126 2.72 16.23 -16.47
N HIS A 1127 3.00 17.15 -17.41
CA HIS A 1127 2.01 18.07 -17.97
C HIS A 1127 2.18 18.26 -19.47
N THR A 1128 1.05 18.30 -20.17
CA THR A 1128 0.92 18.67 -21.58
C THR A 1128 0.03 19.91 -21.66
N CYS A 1129 0.55 21.07 -22.12
CA CYS A 1129 -0.23 22.31 -22.13
C CYS A 1129 0.01 23.21 -23.35
N LEU A 1130 -1.01 24.02 -23.66
CA LEU A 1130 -0.95 25.18 -24.54
C LEU A 1130 -1.22 26.43 -23.69
N ILE A 1131 -0.48 27.50 -23.95
CA ILE A 1131 -0.76 28.83 -23.43
C ILE A 1131 -1.08 29.71 -24.64
N LEU A 1132 -2.19 30.43 -24.59
CA LEU A 1132 -2.55 31.44 -25.60
C LEU A 1132 -2.51 32.83 -24.98
N GLU A 1133 -1.97 33.78 -25.72
CA GLU A 1133 -1.73 35.15 -25.25
C GLU A 1133 -2.56 36.14 -26.07
N SER A 1134 -3.36 36.94 -25.36
CA SER A 1134 -4.13 38.05 -25.92
C SER A 1134 -3.54 39.40 -25.48
N ASN A 1135 -4.17 40.52 -25.86
CA ASN A 1135 -3.73 41.86 -25.45
C ASN A 1135 -3.81 42.12 -23.94
N GLU A 1136 -4.68 41.42 -23.20
CA GLU A 1136 -4.96 41.70 -21.78
C GLU A 1136 -4.81 40.47 -20.86
N MET A 1137 -4.97 39.26 -21.38
CA MET A 1137 -5.01 38.01 -20.58
C MET A 1137 -4.19 36.87 -21.22
N ARG A 1138 -3.81 35.88 -20.39
CA ARG A 1138 -3.15 34.64 -20.81
C ARG A 1138 -3.97 33.43 -20.40
N GLU A 1139 -4.40 32.66 -21.39
CA GLU A 1139 -5.22 31.48 -21.21
C GLU A 1139 -4.35 30.23 -21.17
N TRP A 1140 -4.43 29.47 -20.08
CA TRP A 1140 -3.76 28.18 -19.95
C TRP A 1140 -4.72 27.04 -20.24
N PHE A 1141 -4.31 26.12 -21.10
CA PHE A 1141 -5.04 24.92 -21.46
C PHE A 1141 -4.20 23.69 -21.20
N PHE A 1142 -4.70 22.77 -20.38
CA PHE A 1142 -4.03 21.51 -20.05
C PHE A 1142 -4.75 20.33 -20.71
N PHE A 1143 -3.99 19.49 -21.40
CA PHE A 1143 -4.46 18.39 -22.24
C PHE A 1143 -4.08 17.04 -21.63
N ARG A 1144 -4.83 16.00 -22.01
CA ARG A 1144 -4.73 14.65 -21.46
C ARG A 1144 -3.58 13.89 -22.12
N SER A 1145 -3.29 14.17 -23.39
CA SER A 1145 -2.12 13.64 -24.10
C SER A 1145 -1.49 14.63 -25.09
N GLU A 1146 -0.20 14.45 -25.40
CA GLU A 1146 0.50 15.26 -26.42
C GLU A 1146 -0.14 15.12 -27.82
N ASN A 1147 -0.82 14.00 -28.07
CA ASN A 1147 -1.59 13.78 -29.29
C ASN A 1147 -2.77 14.75 -29.44
N GLU A 1148 -3.42 15.14 -28.34
CA GLU A 1148 -4.51 16.13 -28.36
C GLU A 1148 -3.96 17.54 -28.54
N LEU A 1149 -2.96 17.91 -27.73
CA LEU A 1149 -2.24 19.18 -27.86
C LEU A 1149 -1.74 19.37 -29.31
N SER A 1150 -1.21 18.33 -29.93
CA SER A 1150 -0.73 18.39 -31.32
C SER A 1150 -1.86 18.51 -32.36
N ARG A 1151 -3.05 17.94 -32.11
CA ARG A 1151 -4.24 18.20 -32.97
C ARG A 1151 -4.71 19.64 -32.85
N ILE A 1152 -4.84 20.14 -31.62
CA ILE A 1152 -5.26 21.51 -31.30
C ILE A 1152 -4.26 22.53 -31.86
N CYS A 1153 -2.96 22.34 -31.65
CA CYS A 1153 -1.92 23.19 -32.20
C CYS A 1153 -2.01 23.24 -33.72
N LYS A 1154 -2.11 22.09 -34.40
CA LYS A 1154 -2.24 22.02 -35.87
C LYS A 1154 -3.51 22.71 -36.41
N SER A 1155 -4.58 22.80 -35.62
CA SER A 1155 -5.77 23.59 -35.97
C SER A 1155 -5.54 25.08 -35.78
N LEU A 1156 -4.89 25.49 -34.69
CA LEU A 1156 -4.61 26.89 -34.32
C LEU A 1156 -3.44 27.52 -35.08
N GLU A 1157 -2.46 26.75 -35.53
CA GLU A 1157 -1.29 27.18 -36.31
C GLU A 1157 -1.65 27.85 -37.65
N LYS A 1158 -2.91 27.68 -38.10
CA LYS A 1158 -3.49 28.39 -39.25
C LYS A 1158 -3.75 29.88 -38.97
N PHE A 1159 -3.86 30.26 -37.69
CA PHE A 1159 -4.32 31.57 -37.22
C PHE A 1159 -3.29 32.26 -36.32
N VAL A 1160 -2.78 31.56 -35.31
CA VAL A 1160 -1.79 32.06 -34.33
C VAL A 1160 -0.50 31.26 -34.41
N LYS A 1161 0.65 31.94 -34.30
CA LYS A 1161 1.96 31.28 -34.31
C LYS A 1161 2.22 30.60 -32.96
N ILE A 1162 2.16 29.27 -32.94
CA ILE A 1162 2.52 28.46 -31.77
C ILE A 1162 4.04 28.19 -31.76
N GLN A 1163 4.65 28.35 -30.59
CA GLN A 1163 6.06 28.09 -30.31
C GLN A 1163 6.19 26.83 -29.45
N ASN A 1164 7.24 26.02 -29.66
CA ASN A 1164 7.43 24.75 -28.95
C ASN A 1164 8.61 24.82 -27.94
N ILE A 1165 8.32 24.73 -26.64
CA ILE A 1165 9.33 24.79 -25.58
C ILE A 1165 9.94 23.41 -25.31
N GLU A 1166 10.68 22.90 -26.29
CA GLU A 1166 11.48 21.68 -26.13
C GLU A 1166 12.99 21.99 -26.06
N ASN A 1167 13.50 23.01 -26.77
CA ASN A 1167 14.96 23.20 -26.92
C ASN A 1167 15.50 24.65 -27.01
N ASN A 1168 14.69 25.72 -27.02
CA ASN A 1168 15.18 27.09 -27.35
C ASN A 1168 14.40 28.24 -26.68
N VAL A 1169 14.26 28.24 -25.35
CA VAL A 1169 13.75 29.39 -24.57
C VAL A 1169 14.68 29.64 -23.39
N GLU A 1170 14.85 30.91 -22.98
CA GLU A 1170 15.68 31.27 -21.83
C GLU A 1170 15.22 30.55 -20.56
N GLU A 1171 16.17 30.00 -19.81
CA GLU A 1171 15.94 29.13 -18.65
C GLU A 1171 14.99 29.75 -17.61
N ASN A 1172 15.10 31.06 -17.38
CA ASN A 1172 14.23 31.80 -16.45
C ASN A 1172 12.75 31.78 -16.89
N THR A 1173 12.49 31.96 -18.18
CA THR A 1173 11.13 31.93 -18.74
C THR A 1173 10.58 30.50 -18.71
N ARG A 1174 11.42 29.50 -19.01
CA ARG A 1174 11.05 28.08 -18.85
C ARG A 1174 10.69 27.75 -17.41
N GLN A 1175 11.51 28.14 -16.43
CA GLN A 1175 11.22 27.92 -15.02
C GLN A 1175 9.98 28.68 -14.53
N LEU A 1176 9.75 29.91 -14.99
CA LEU A 1176 8.54 30.67 -14.63
C LEU A 1176 7.27 29.95 -15.10
N LEU A 1177 7.26 29.45 -16.34
CA LEU A 1177 6.13 28.71 -16.89
C LEU A 1177 5.95 27.35 -16.18
N LEU A 1178 7.03 26.61 -15.91
CA LEU A 1178 6.98 25.36 -15.14
C LEU A 1178 6.46 25.60 -13.71
N ASN A 1179 6.85 26.70 -13.05
CA ASN A 1179 6.40 27.04 -11.70
C ASN A 1179 4.94 27.53 -11.63
N GLN A 1180 4.33 27.93 -12.75
CA GLN A 1180 2.88 28.14 -12.83
C GLN A 1180 2.13 26.86 -13.21
N ALA A 1181 2.68 26.00 -14.08
CA ALA A 1181 2.13 24.69 -14.38
C ALA A 1181 2.07 23.78 -13.12
N ARG A 1182 3.14 23.76 -12.30
CA ARG A 1182 3.21 23.09 -10.99
C ARG A 1182 2.14 23.55 -9.97
N ARG A 1183 1.39 24.62 -10.24
CA ARG A 1183 0.28 25.13 -9.42
C ARG A 1183 -1.09 24.76 -9.99
N VAL A 1184 -1.16 23.70 -10.79
CA VAL A 1184 -2.39 23.08 -11.28
C VAL A 1184 -2.32 21.59 -10.91
N PRO A 1185 -3.34 20.99 -10.27
CA PRO A 1185 -3.23 19.61 -9.81
C PRO A 1185 -3.16 18.61 -10.98
N ASP A 1186 -2.59 17.41 -10.75
CA ASP A 1186 -2.30 16.37 -11.76
C ASP A 1186 -3.56 15.64 -12.33
N LEU A 1187 -4.58 16.39 -12.75
CA LEU A 1187 -5.97 15.92 -12.91
C LEU A 1187 -6.26 15.03 -14.14
N TRP A 1188 -5.24 14.64 -14.90
CA TRP A 1188 -5.33 13.59 -15.94
C TRP A 1188 -4.08 12.71 -16.01
N HIS A 1189 -2.89 13.27 -15.76
CA HIS A 1189 -1.61 12.55 -15.96
C HIS A 1189 -1.34 11.47 -14.90
N ARG A 1190 -1.93 11.56 -13.70
CA ARG A 1190 -1.92 10.45 -12.72
C ARG A 1190 -2.77 9.25 -13.13
N THR A 1191 -3.71 9.41 -14.07
CA THR A 1191 -4.75 8.40 -14.38
C THR A 1191 -4.43 7.55 -15.61
N VAL A 1192 -3.29 7.78 -16.29
CA VAL A 1192 -2.83 6.97 -17.44
C VAL A 1192 -1.69 6.01 -17.06
N PHE A 1193 -0.79 6.40 -16.14
CA PHE A 1193 0.33 5.57 -15.71
C PHE A 1193 0.14 4.94 -14.33
N GLY A 1194 -0.37 3.70 -14.31
CA GLY A 1194 -0.43 2.90 -13.10
C GLY A 1194 0.94 2.37 -12.66
N THR A 1195 1.63 3.07 -11.74
CA THR A 1195 2.45 2.42 -10.69
C THR A 1195 2.79 3.35 -9.53
N GLU A 1196 3.08 2.74 -8.38
CA GLU A 1196 3.40 3.41 -7.11
C GLU A 1196 4.75 4.17 -7.16
N HIS A 1197 4.91 5.13 -6.24
CA HIS A 1197 6.07 6.02 -6.02
C HIS A 1197 6.24 7.24 -6.95
N LEU A 1198 5.67 8.40 -6.57
CA LEU A 1198 6.19 9.72 -7.00
C LEU A 1198 6.03 10.88 -6.00
N GLU A 1199 5.79 10.62 -4.71
CA GLU A 1199 5.80 11.66 -3.64
C GLU A 1199 7.19 11.85 -3.00
N MET A 1200 8.27 11.59 -3.73
CA MET A 1200 9.66 11.66 -3.23
C MET A 1200 10.59 12.47 -4.15
N LEU A 1201 10.04 13.50 -4.83
CA LEU A 1201 10.78 14.39 -5.75
C LEU A 1201 10.37 15.88 -5.66
N GLU A 1202 9.97 16.37 -4.49
CA GLU A 1202 9.78 17.82 -4.24
C GLU A 1202 10.86 18.47 -3.35
N GLU A 1203 11.85 17.71 -2.84
CA GLU A 1203 13.13 18.26 -2.32
C GLU A 1203 14.31 17.92 -3.25
N LEU A 1204 14.15 18.14 -4.56
CA LEU A 1204 15.22 18.17 -5.57
C LEU A 1204 14.95 19.19 -6.69
#